data_AF-A0A4J1ZWG5-F1
#
_entry.id   AF-A0A4J1ZWG5-F1
#
_cell.length_a   1.000
_cell.length_b   1.000
_cell.length_c   1.000
_cell.angle_alpha   90.00
_cell.angle_beta   90.00
_cell.angle_gamma   90.00
#
_symmetry.space_group_name_H-M   'P 1'
#
loop_
_entity.id
_entity.type
_entity.pdbx_description
1 polymer ?
#
loop_
_entity_poly.entity_id
_entity_poly.type
_entity_poly.pdbx_seq_one_letter_code
_entity_poly.pdbx_strand_id
1 'polypeptide(L)'
;MGGQISGLSNRLTSSEQGTTTQISNLSNRINSNKQGTDNQISNLKTQVATNKDNAERQMGRISDQVSANKANADSQFANVTNQLARKVETTDFQRVKETSKLYERILGNTENGIADKVARMALTNQLFQVEVGKYSVSGPNLIKNSDFKNATNEWGSTQNLGRLVKHSFYHNGQKALMRLSNATKNENFLYSHRFNLERNTDYVLNFRGFNNSALASYDVYILGRRAGESDGFTIVKKVVSSKKLSTSRCEDVSVTFNSGEMDNAYIRFDNNGSSSGTADLYITEVDLYKGYKPRTWQPHPEDAVADANKKLEATQTKMTQLAGSWVVENINSAGDIISGINLGANGHNRFVGKLTHITGETLIDRAVIKSAMVDKLKTANFEAGSVTTTILDAEAVTAEKLKVDNALIRKLTATDAFIYELISKRIFSTKVESVISSSTFLEAYQGRIGGFTLGQFDQGGGRWISGVNQFSVGMGNGAGYGVRTAFWANWGNNWNYAGPKAWNVNTDGKMYCRNEVGFYDQVDFSNSSRANFYGNTTFSRSPVFSNGIELGSKDVLGDGWNPKGGRNAVVWWNQVGSGSVKYWMEQKSDRRLKENITDTAVKALDKINRLRMVAFDFIENKKHEEIGLIAQEAETIVPRIVSRDPENPDGYLHIDYTALVPYLIKAIQELNQKIEKMEKTIA
;
A
#
# COMPACT_ATOMS: atom_id res chain seq x y z
N MET A 1 -14.13 -124.02 29.70
CA MET A 1 -14.04 -122.60 29.30
C MET A 1 -13.87 -121.62 30.47
N GLY A 2 -14.61 -121.71 31.58
CA GLY A 2 -14.54 -120.72 32.67
C GLY A 2 -13.17 -120.52 33.37
N GLY A 3 -12.39 -121.59 33.63
CA GLY A 3 -11.11 -121.48 34.35
C GLY A 3 -9.93 -120.88 33.56
N GLN A 4 -9.89 -121.10 32.23
CA GLN A 4 -8.81 -120.56 31.38
C GLN A 4 -8.98 -119.04 31.15
N ILE A 5 -10.22 -118.55 31.09
CA ILE A 5 -10.52 -117.12 30.95
C ILE A 5 -10.10 -116.35 32.21
N SER A 6 -10.34 -116.91 33.40
CA SER A 6 -9.92 -116.31 34.68
C SER A 6 -8.38 -116.20 34.80
N GLY A 7 -7.62 -117.24 34.45
CA GLY A 7 -6.16 -117.22 34.51
C GLY A 7 -5.52 -116.25 33.51
N LEU A 8 -6.06 -116.17 32.29
CA LEU A 8 -5.66 -115.17 31.29
C LEU A 8 -5.97 -113.75 31.76
N SER A 9 -7.16 -113.53 32.34
CA SER A 9 -7.55 -112.23 32.89
C SER A 9 -6.57 -111.78 33.97
N ASN A 10 -6.23 -112.63 34.95
CA ASN A 10 -5.32 -112.24 36.03
C ASN A 10 -3.89 -111.95 35.55
N ARG A 11 -3.38 -112.71 34.57
CA ARG A 11 -2.05 -112.44 33.96
C ARG A 11 -2.06 -111.16 33.14
N LEU A 12 -3.14 -110.89 32.42
CA LEU A 12 -3.32 -109.65 31.66
C LEU A 12 -3.36 -108.47 32.62
N THR A 13 -4.16 -108.52 33.68
CA THR A 13 -4.23 -107.47 34.71
C THR A 13 -2.87 -107.23 35.39
N SER A 14 -2.12 -108.29 35.69
CA SER A 14 -0.77 -108.16 36.30
C SER A 14 0.24 -107.54 35.32
N SER A 15 0.18 -107.92 34.04
CA SER A 15 1.01 -107.35 32.98
C SER A 15 0.66 -105.88 32.70
N GLU A 16 -0.63 -105.56 32.72
CA GLU A 16 -1.13 -104.19 32.63
C GLU A 16 -0.62 -103.36 33.81
N GLN A 17 -0.77 -103.83 35.06
CA GLN A 17 -0.23 -103.13 36.24
C GLN A 17 1.29 -102.94 36.19
N GLY A 18 2.05 -103.96 35.76
CA GLY A 18 3.50 -103.86 35.61
C GLY A 18 3.90 -102.82 34.55
N THR A 19 3.22 -102.83 33.41
CA THR A 19 3.44 -101.85 32.33
C THR A 19 3.05 -100.44 32.78
N THR A 20 1.91 -100.28 33.45
CA THR A 20 1.47 -99.00 34.03
C THR A 20 2.49 -98.46 35.04
N THR A 21 3.09 -99.33 35.86
CA THR A 21 4.13 -98.94 36.83
C THR A 21 5.41 -98.48 36.12
N GLN A 22 5.85 -99.20 35.08
CA GLN A 22 7.02 -98.80 34.29
C GLN A 22 6.78 -97.47 33.55
N ILE A 23 5.60 -97.29 32.96
CA ILE A 23 5.20 -96.03 32.32
C ILE A 23 5.19 -94.91 33.35
N SER A 24 4.65 -95.14 34.55
CA SER A 24 4.65 -94.16 35.64
C SER A 24 6.08 -93.77 36.04
N ASN A 25 6.98 -94.74 36.21
CA ASN A 25 8.39 -94.49 36.55
C ASN A 25 9.14 -93.74 35.44
N LEU A 26 8.91 -94.08 34.18
CA LEU A 26 9.47 -93.38 33.02
C LEU A 26 8.94 -91.95 32.96
N SER A 27 7.64 -91.76 33.15
CA SER A 27 7.00 -90.45 33.19
C SER A 27 7.60 -89.58 34.31
N ASN A 28 7.79 -90.14 35.51
CA ASN A 28 8.43 -89.45 36.62
C ASN A 28 9.90 -89.05 36.33
N ARG A 29 10.67 -89.93 35.68
CA ARG A 29 12.05 -89.62 35.24
C ARG A 29 12.09 -88.55 34.16
N ILE A 30 11.18 -88.62 33.18
CA ILE A 30 11.06 -87.61 32.12
C ILE A 30 10.72 -86.26 32.73
N ASN A 31 9.77 -86.22 33.66
CA ASN A 31 9.39 -84.98 34.36
C ASN A 31 10.54 -84.42 35.20
N SER A 32 11.28 -85.27 35.91
CA SER A 32 12.46 -84.86 36.69
C SER A 32 13.58 -84.31 35.80
N ASN A 33 13.87 -84.99 34.68
CA ASN A 33 14.86 -84.54 33.70
C ASN A 33 14.43 -83.23 33.03
N LYS A 34 13.14 -83.11 32.68
CA LYS A 34 12.57 -81.89 32.13
C LYS A 34 12.73 -80.74 33.12
N GLN A 35 12.40 -80.94 34.39
CA GLN A 35 12.57 -79.93 35.43
C GLN A 35 14.05 -79.54 35.61
N GLY A 36 14.98 -80.50 35.57
CA GLY A 36 16.42 -80.24 35.62
C GLY A 36 16.91 -79.39 34.44
N THR A 37 16.51 -79.74 33.23
CA THR A 37 16.84 -78.97 32.01
C THR A 37 16.21 -77.59 32.03
N ASP A 38 14.95 -77.47 32.45
CA ASP A 38 14.24 -76.18 32.54
C ASP A 38 14.94 -75.26 33.56
N ASN A 39 15.42 -75.80 34.69
CA ASN A 39 16.24 -75.06 35.66
C ASN A 39 17.58 -74.61 35.07
N GLN A 40 18.28 -75.47 34.33
CA GLN A 40 19.53 -75.10 33.65
C GLN A 40 19.33 -74.01 32.61
N ILE A 41 18.28 -74.11 31.79
CA ILE A 41 17.91 -73.09 30.80
C ILE A 41 17.59 -71.78 31.51
N SER A 42 16.86 -71.83 32.62
CA SER A 42 16.54 -70.64 33.43
C SER A 42 17.82 -69.95 33.94
N ASN A 43 18.75 -70.71 34.50
CA ASN A 43 20.03 -70.18 34.98
C ASN A 43 20.87 -69.58 33.85
N LEU A 44 20.93 -70.23 32.68
CA LEU A 44 21.63 -69.72 31.51
C LEU A 44 21.00 -68.42 30.99
N LYS A 45 19.66 -68.33 30.96
CA LYS A 45 18.96 -67.09 30.60
C LYS A 45 19.35 -65.94 31.53
N THR A 46 19.38 -66.18 32.84
CA THR A 46 19.80 -65.19 33.83
C THR A 46 21.26 -64.76 33.65
N GLN A 47 22.16 -65.71 33.37
CA GLN A 47 23.57 -65.40 33.12
C GLN A 47 23.76 -64.59 31.84
N VAL A 48 23.06 -64.94 30.76
CA VAL A 48 23.11 -64.21 29.48
C VAL A 48 22.58 -62.78 29.67
N ALA A 49 21.47 -62.61 30.40
CA ALA A 49 20.94 -61.28 30.73
C ALA A 49 21.96 -60.45 31.52
N THR A 50 22.56 -61.04 32.55
CA THR A 50 23.59 -60.37 33.37
C THR A 50 24.83 -59.98 32.54
N ASN A 51 25.28 -60.86 31.66
CA ASN A 51 26.41 -60.58 30.76
C ASN A 51 26.09 -59.47 29.77
N LYS A 52 24.87 -59.46 29.22
CA LYS A 52 24.38 -58.39 28.35
C LYS A 52 24.40 -57.05 29.10
N ASP A 53 23.84 -56.99 30.31
CA ASP A 53 23.80 -55.77 31.12
C ASP A 53 25.21 -55.27 31.49
N ASN A 54 26.14 -56.19 31.76
CA ASN A 54 27.54 -55.85 32.02
C ASN A 54 28.21 -55.25 30.77
N ALA A 55 28.00 -55.86 29.59
CA ALA A 55 28.55 -55.38 28.33
C ALA A 55 27.97 -54.01 27.95
N GLU A 56 26.67 -53.80 28.12
CA GLU A 56 26.01 -52.50 27.90
C GLU A 56 26.56 -51.43 28.84
N ARG A 57 26.76 -51.75 30.13
CA ARG A 57 27.40 -50.83 31.09
C ARG A 57 28.86 -50.52 30.76
N GLN A 58 29.61 -51.47 30.20
CA GLN A 58 30.99 -51.24 29.78
C GLN A 58 31.05 -50.38 28.52
N MET A 59 30.19 -50.66 27.54
CA MET A 59 30.03 -49.85 26.34
C MET A 59 29.63 -48.41 26.65
N GLY A 60 28.71 -48.20 27.61
CA GLY A 60 28.35 -46.87 28.10
C GLY A 60 29.57 -46.11 28.63
N ARG A 61 30.33 -46.72 29.54
CA ARG A 61 31.57 -46.11 30.10
C ARG A 61 32.62 -45.79 29.02
N ILE A 62 32.78 -46.66 28.02
CA ILE A 62 33.69 -46.40 26.89
C ILE A 62 33.20 -45.20 26.06
N SER A 63 31.90 -45.14 25.76
CA SER A 63 31.31 -44.03 25.00
C SER A 63 31.49 -42.69 25.73
N ASP A 64 31.31 -42.68 27.05
CA ASP A 64 31.52 -41.49 27.88
C ASP A 64 32.98 -41.02 27.81
N GLN A 65 33.93 -41.95 27.93
CA GLN A 65 35.37 -41.64 27.83
C GLN A 65 35.77 -41.12 26.44
N VAL A 66 35.23 -41.71 25.36
CA VAL A 66 35.48 -41.24 23.99
C VAL A 66 34.95 -39.82 23.80
N SER A 67 33.76 -39.54 24.34
CA SER A 67 33.15 -38.21 24.28
C SER A 67 33.98 -37.17 25.05
N ALA A 68 34.47 -37.52 26.23
CA ALA A 68 35.35 -36.66 27.03
C ALA A 68 36.69 -36.39 26.31
N ASN A 69 37.30 -37.42 25.72
CA ASN A 69 38.54 -37.29 24.96
C ASN A 69 38.35 -36.40 23.73
N LYS A 70 37.22 -36.53 23.02
CA LYS A 70 36.87 -35.67 21.89
C LYS A 70 36.74 -34.22 22.33
N ALA A 71 36.02 -33.94 23.41
CA ALA A 71 35.87 -32.58 23.93
C ALA A 71 37.22 -31.94 24.31
N ASN A 72 38.13 -32.71 24.92
CA ASN A 72 39.47 -32.26 25.24
C ASN A 72 40.30 -31.96 23.97
N ALA A 73 40.24 -32.83 22.97
CA ALA A 73 40.93 -32.61 21.69
C ALA A 73 40.40 -31.36 20.97
N ASP A 74 39.08 -31.19 20.90
CA ASP A 74 38.45 -30.02 20.29
C ASP A 74 38.87 -28.73 21.01
N SER A 75 38.98 -28.76 22.35
CA SER A 75 39.48 -27.62 23.14
C SER A 75 40.95 -27.30 22.84
N GLN A 76 41.82 -28.31 22.72
CA GLN A 76 43.22 -28.11 22.35
C GLN A 76 43.37 -27.55 20.95
N PHE A 77 42.62 -28.07 19.97
CA PHE A 77 42.61 -27.53 18.61
C PHE A 77 42.16 -26.07 18.58
N ALA A 78 41.09 -25.73 19.30
CA ALA A 78 40.64 -24.35 19.41
C ALA A 78 41.72 -23.43 20.02
N ASN A 79 42.46 -23.89 21.03
CA ASN A 79 43.53 -23.11 21.64
C ASN A 79 44.70 -22.89 20.67
N VAL A 80 45.16 -23.93 19.96
CA VAL A 80 46.23 -23.82 18.95
C VAL A 80 45.81 -22.91 17.79
N THR A 81 44.58 -23.05 17.29
CA THR A 81 44.04 -22.16 16.24
C THR A 81 44.01 -20.71 16.70
N ASN A 82 43.58 -20.45 17.94
CA ASN A 82 43.59 -19.09 18.50
C ASN A 82 45.00 -18.52 18.68
N GLN A 83 45.97 -19.33 19.13
CA GLN A 83 47.37 -18.90 19.23
C GLN A 83 47.97 -18.60 17.86
N LEU A 84 47.67 -19.40 16.85
CA LEU A 84 48.12 -19.19 15.48
C LEU A 84 47.50 -17.93 14.87
N ALA A 85 46.19 -17.74 15.03
CA ALA A 85 45.50 -16.52 14.60
C ALA A 85 46.11 -15.27 15.25
N ARG A 86 46.35 -15.30 16.57
CA ARG A 86 47.01 -14.20 17.29
C ARG A 86 48.44 -13.94 16.79
N LYS A 87 49.22 -14.96 16.45
CA LYS A 87 50.57 -14.77 15.87
C LYS A 87 50.52 -14.13 14.48
N VAL A 88 49.58 -14.52 13.63
CA VAL A 88 49.38 -13.93 12.29
C VAL A 88 48.80 -12.50 12.36
N GLU A 89 48.05 -12.20 13.42
CA GLU A 89 47.55 -10.85 13.74
C GLU A 89 48.54 -9.96 14.48
N THR A 90 49.70 -10.48 14.91
CA THR A 90 50.70 -9.60 15.53
C THR A 90 51.10 -8.51 14.52
N THR A 91 51.03 -7.27 14.99
CA THR A 91 51.41 -6.08 14.22
C THR A 91 52.76 -6.24 13.54
N ASP A 92 53.68 -7.01 14.12
CA ASP A 92 55.01 -7.23 13.58
C ASP A 92 55.01 -8.07 12.29
N PHE A 93 54.18 -9.10 12.15
CA PHE A 93 54.14 -9.88 10.90
C PHE A 93 53.48 -9.08 9.77
N GLN A 94 52.42 -8.34 10.07
CA GLN A 94 51.82 -7.41 9.11
C GLN A 94 52.80 -6.28 8.75
N ARG A 95 53.50 -5.71 9.73
CA ARG A 95 54.52 -4.68 9.51
C ARG A 95 55.65 -5.18 8.62
N VAL A 96 56.13 -6.41 8.81
CA VAL A 96 57.16 -7.00 7.93
C VAL A 96 56.64 -7.18 6.51
N LYS A 97 55.42 -7.71 6.33
CA LYS A 97 54.79 -7.89 5.01
C LYS A 97 54.52 -6.57 4.28
N GLU A 98 54.09 -5.54 5.01
CA GLU A 98 53.86 -4.21 4.45
C GLU A 98 55.19 -3.52 4.10
N THR A 99 56.19 -3.64 4.97
CA THR A 99 57.54 -3.09 4.75
C THR A 99 58.21 -3.74 3.53
N SER A 100 58.10 -5.06 3.37
CA SER A 100 58.68 -5.75 2.20
C SER A 100 58.00 -5.32 0.90
N LYS A 101 56.66 -5.22 0.88
CA LYS A 101 55.90 -4.71 -0.28
C LYS A 101 56.24 -3.26 -0.60
N LEU A 102 56.53 -2.44 0.41
CA LEU A 102 56.97 -1.06 0.22
C LEU A 102 58.32 -1.02 -0.50
N TYR A 103 59.30 -1.83 -0.06
CA TYR A 103 60.59 -1.93 -0.74
C TYR A 103 60.47 -2.46 -2.17
N GLU A 104 59.66 -3.49 -2.41
CA GLU A 104 59.39 -3.99 -3.76
C GLU A 104 58.75 -2.92 -4.67
N ARG A 105 57.91 -2.04 -4.10
CA ARG A 105 57.30 -0.93 -4.84
C ARG A 105 58.29 0.20 -5.12
N ILE A 106 59.13 0.58 -4.16
CA ILE A 106 60.07 1.70 -4.29
C ILE A 106 61.28 1.29 -5.11
N LEU A 107 61.90 0.16 -4.76
CA LEU A 107 63.13 -0.31 -5.36
C LEU A 107 62.87 -1.33 -6.44
N GLY A 108 61.79 -2.10 -6.44
CA GLY A 108 61.59 -3.19 -7.41
C GLY A 108 61.91 -4.56 -6.82
N ASN A 109 61.35 -5.62 -7.41
CA ASN A 109 61.47 -6.99 -6.95
C ASN A 109 62.26 -7.89 -7.93
N THR A 110 62.87 -7.29 -8.95
CA THR A 110 63.74 -7.95 -9.94
C THR A 110 64.95 -7.05 -10.19
N GLU A 111 66.11 -7.62 -10.55
CA GLU A 111 67.32 -6.84 -10.82
C GLU A 111 67.09 -5.72 -11.85
N ASN A 112 66.39 -6.04 -12.95
CA ASN A 112 66.04 -5.04 -13.97
C ASN A 112 65.09 -3.96 -13.45
N GLY A 113 64.10 -4.34 -12.62
CA GLY A 113 63.19 -3.39 -11.98
C GLY A 113 63.89 -2.47 -10.98
N ILE A 114 64.93 -2.97 -10.30
CA ILE A 114 65.78 -2.20 -9.38
C ILE A 114 66.66 -1.22 -10.13
N ALA A 115 67.36 -1.68 -11.16
CA ALA A 115 68.17 -0.80 -12.00
C ALA A 115 67.33 0.36 -12.59
N ASP A 116 66.15 0.07 -13.13
CA ASP A 116 65.27 1.08 -13.75
C ASP A 116 64.72 2.10 -12.75
N LYS A 117 64.23 1.67 -11.58
CA LYS A 117 63.69 2.59 -10.57
C LYS A 117 64.77 3.45 -9.90
N VAL A 118 65.94 2.87 -9.62
CA VAL A 118 67.09 3.61 -9.08
C VAL A 118 67.62 4.61 -10.10
N ALA A 119 67.69 4.24 -11.39
CA ALA A 119 68.07 5.17 -12.46
C ALA A 119 67.10 6.36 -12.56
N ARG A 120 65.78 6.14 -12.47
CA ARG A 120 64.79 7.23 -12.44
C ARG A 120 64.96 8.14 -11.22
N MET A 121 65.21 7.58 -10.03
CA MET A 121 65.52 8.36 -8.83
C MET A 121 66.82 9.18 -8.99
N ALA A 122 67.84 8.63 -9.63
CA ALA A 122 69.07 9.35 -9.95
C ALA A 122 68.86 10.46 -10.99
N LEU A 123 68.03 10.22 -12.02
CA LEU A 123 67.67 11.20 -13.06
C LEU A 123 66.88 12.38 -12.51
N THR A 124 66.11 12.21 -11.44
CA THR A 124 65.44 13.32 -10.74
C THR A 124 66.39 14.22 -9.95
N ASN A 125 67.63 13.81 -9.70
CA ASN A 125 68.61 14.63 -9.00
C ASN A 125 69.34 15.55 -9.99
N GLN A 126 68.93 16.83 -10.01
CA GLN A 126 69.44 17.90 -10.86
C GLN A 126 70.97 17.99 -10.93
N LEU A 127 71.68 17.52 -9.89
CA LEU A 127 73.13 17.46 -9.84
C LEU A 127 73.74 16.45 -10.81
N PHE A 128 73.07 15.32 -11.06
CA PHE A 128 73.63 14.22 -11.85
C PHE A 128 73.72 14.55 -13.36
N GLN A 129 72.72 15.24 -13.91
CA GLN A 129 72.71 15.67 -15.32
C GLN A 129 73.77 16.74 -15.60
N VAL A 130 73.97 17.69 -14.67
CA VAL A 130 75.03 18.71 -14.75
C VAL A 130 76.40 18.05 -14.71
N GLU A 131 76.60 17.05 -13.86
CA GLU A 131 77.89 16.37 -13.72
C GLU A 131 78.21 15.52 -14.96
N VAL A 132 77.25 14.79 -15.52
CA VAL A 132 77.45 13.98 -16.75
C VAL A 132 77.75 14.85 -17.97
N GLY A 133 77.15 16.05 -18.08
CA GLY A 133 77.43 17.00 -19.18
C GLY A 133 78.84 17.62 -19.16
N LYS A 134 79.50 17.68 -17.99
CA LYS A 134 80.88 18.19 -17.86
C LYS A 134 81.93 17.27 -18.49
N TYR A 135 81.61 15.99 -18.73
CA TYR A 135 82.57 14.97 -19.19
C TYR A 135 82.51 14.63 -20.70
N SER A 136 81.93 15.49 -21.54
CA SER A 136 82.01 15.35 -23.00
C SER A 136 83.43 15.65 -23.52
N VAL A 137 83.90 14.88 -24.50
CA VAL A 137 85.29 14.83 -25.04
C VAL A 137 85.81 16.19 -25.58
N SER A 138 84.95 17.20 -25.75
CA SER A 138 85.31 18.54 -26.22
C SER A 138 84.83 19.70 -25.32
N GLY A 139 84.50 19.42 -24.05
CA GLY A 139 84.07 20.43 -23.06
C GLY A 139 82.70 21.08 -23.33
N PRO A 140 82.11 21.79 -22.36
CA PRO A 140 80.82 22.47 -22.54
C PRO A 140 80.93 23.71 -23.44
N ASN A 141 79.81 24.15 -24.03
CA ASN A 141 79.74 25.50 -24.61
C ASN A 141 79.80 26.52 -23.46
N LEU A 142 80.69 27.51 -23.55
CA LEU A 142 80.88 28.57 -22.57
C LEU A 142 79.93 29.76 -22.76
N ILE A 143 79.13 29.78 -23.83
CA ILE A 143 78.24 30.90 -24.17
C ILE A 143 76.78 30.58 -23.85
N LYS A 144 76.26 31.22 -22.80
CA LYS A 144 74.85 31.22 -22.40
C LYS A 144 73.97 31.95 -23.41
N ASN A 145 72.72 31.50 -23.51
CA ASN A 145 71.69 31.98 -24.44
C ASN A 145 72.22 32.18 -25.88
N SER A 146 73.05 31.25 -26.35
CA SER A 146 73.78 31.39 -27.61
C SER A 146 72.96 31.17 -28.89
N ASP A 147 71.76 30.62 -28.77
CA ASP A 147 70.76 30.54 -29.85
C ASP A 147 69.64 31.58 -29.69
N PHE A 148 69.76 32.47 -28.71
CA PHE A 148 68.86 33.59 -28.45
C PHE A 148 67.39 33.21 -28.20
N LYS A 149 67.11 32.00 -27.71
CA LYS A 149 65.75 31.59 -27.32
C LYS A 149 65.20 32.39 -26.13
N ASN A 150 66.06 32.85 -25.24
CA ASN A 150 65.70 33.65 -24.07
C ASN A 150 65.85 35.16 -24.33
N ALA A 151 65.36 35.63 -25.47
CA ALA A 151 65.49 37.03 -25.89
C ALA A 151 66.97 37.49 -25.93
N THR A 152 67.23 38.74 -25.55
CA THR A 152 68.58 39.33 -25.45
C THR A 152 69.24 39.07 -24.09
N ASN A 153 68.69 38.20 -23.22
CA ASN A 153 69.28 37.92 -21.92
C ASN A 153 70.70 37.34 -22.08
N GLU A 154 71.63 37.66 -21.19
CA GLU A 154 73.07 37.32 -21.30
C GLU A 154 73.85 38.00 -22.44
N TRP A 155 73.21 38.88 -23.21
CA TRP A 155 73.85 39.62 -24.30
C TRP A 155 73.58 41.12 -24.23
N GLY A 156 74.64 41.92 -24.23
CA GLY A 156 74.57 43.38 -24.29
C GLY A 156 74.82 43.91 -25.69
N SER A 157 74.32 45.11 -26.02
CA SER A 157 74.68 45.81 -27.26
C SER A 157 74.80 47.31 -27.04
N THR A 158 75.58 47.97 -27.88
CA THR A 158 75.62 49.44 -27.93
C THR A 158 74.26 49.96 -28.36
N GLN A 159 73.73 50.95 -27.64
CA GLN A 159 72.43 51.60 -27.94
C GLN A 159 71.22 50.65 -27.99
N ASN A 160 71.27 49.48 -27.33
CA ASN A 160 70.19 48.48 -27.31
C ASN A 160 69.70 48.06 -28.72
N LEU A 161 70.62 47.93 -29.67
CA LEU A 161 70.30 47.67 -31.09
C LEU A 161 70.13 46.18 -31.43
N GLY A 162 70.55 45.27 -30.55
CA GLY A 162 70.28 43.84 -30.71
C GLY A 162 68.78 43.57 -30.76
N ARG A 163 68.29 42.99 -31.85
CA ARG A 163 66.88 42.63 -32.04
C ARG A 163 66.75 41.20 -32.49
N LEU A 164 65.83 40.47 -31.86
CA LEU A 164 65.40 39.18 -32.35
C LEU A 164 64.51 39.35 -33.58
N VAL A 165 64.84 38.64 -34.64
CA VAL A 165 64.07 38.63 -35.88
C VAL A 165 64.00 37.22 -36.44
N LYS A 166 63.08 36.99 -37.38
CA LYS A 166 62.99 35.74 -38.16
C LYS A 166 63.42 36.03 -39.60
N HIS A 167 64.15 35.12 -40.21
CA HIS A 167 64.61 35.26 -41.59
C HIS A 167 64.53 33.91 -42.32
N SER A 168 64.17 33.92 -43.60
CA SER A 168 64.00 32.70 -44.40
C SER A 168 65.29 31.86 -44.49
N PHE A 169 66.46 32.50 -44.41
CA PHE A 169 67.75 31.81 -44.44
C PHE A 169 68.06 30.98 -43.19
N TYR A 170 67.34 31.17 -42.08
CA TYR A 170 67.54 30.42 -40.85
C TYR A 170 66.28 29.61 -40.50
N HIS A 171 66.37 28.29 -40.64
CA HIS A 171 65.24 27.36 -40.45
C HIS A 171 63.95 27.81 -41.16
N ASN A 172 64.03 28.35 -42.38
CA ASN A 172 62.88 28.86 -43.14
C ASN A 172 62.01 29.86 -42.35
N GLY A 173 62.61 30.66 -41.46
CA GLY A 173 61.90 31.63 -40.63
C GLY A 173 61.19 31.05 -39.40
N GLN A 174 61.38 29.76 -39.09
CA GLN A 174 60.74 29.13 -37.92
C GLN A 174 61.40 29.55 -36.60
N LYS A 175 62.71 29.80 -36.61
CA LYS A 175 63.48 30.21 -35.43
C LYS A 175 63.90 31.69 -35.52
N ALA A 176 63.98 32.33 -34.36
CA ALA A 176 64.52 33.67 -34.25
C ALA A 176 66.06 33.64 -34.17
N LEU A 177 66.69 34.71 -34.60
CA LEU A 177 68.13 34.93 -34.51
C LEU A 177 68.43 36.40 -34.18
N MET A 178 69.65 36.70 -33.75
CA MET A 178 70.05 38.05 -33.40
C MET A 178 70.39 38.84 -34.65
N ARG A 179 69.78 40.02 -34.80
CA ARG A 179 70.16 41.03 -35.80
C ARG A 179 70.80 42.22 -35.11
N LEU A 180 71.99 42.58 -35.57
CA LEU A 180 72.73 43.78 -35.23
C LEU A 180 72.72 44.74 -36.42
N SER A 181 71.87 45.76 -36.34
CA SER A 181 71.69 46.77 -37.38
C SER A 181 72.59 47.99 -37.15
N ASN A 182 73.11 48.58 -38.22
CA ASN A 182 73.92 49.79 -38.18
C ASN A 182 73.70 50.66 -39.43
N ALA A 183 73.13 51.85 -39.23
CA ALA A 183 72.88 52.83 -40.31
C ALA A 183 73.93 53.95 -40.37
N THR A 184 74.99 53.85 -39.56
CA THR A 184 76.04 54.87 -39.47
C THR A 184 77.37 54.35 -40.02
N LYS A 185 78.38 55.22 -40.05
CA LYS A 185 79.78 54.86 -40.34
C LYS A 185 80.57 54.43 -39.10
N ASN A 186 79.98 54.55 -37.91
CA ASN A 186 80.62 54.17 -36.63
C ASN A 186 80.33 52.70 -36.34
N GLU A 187 81.21 52.03 -35.59
CA GLU A 187 81.00 50.64 -35.19
C GLU A 187 79.85 50.50 -34.18
N ASN A 188 79.02 49.48 -34.37
CA ASN A 188 78.06 49.00 -33.37
C ASN A 188 78.43 47.58 -32.99
N PHE A 189 78.23 47.21 -31.73
CA PHE A 189 78.63 45.89 -31.27
C PHE A 189 77.61 45.22 -30.36
N LEU A 190 77.65 43.89 -30.38
CA LEU A 190 76.94 42.99 -29.48
C LEU A 190 77.98 42.18 -28.71
N TYR A 191 77.83 42.04 -27.40
CA TYR A 191 78.77 41.30 -26.57
C TYR A 191 78.06 40.31 -25.65
N SER A 192 78.72 39.18 -25.38
CA SER A 192 78.22 38.14 -24.49
C SER A 192 78.44 38.50 -23.01
N HIS A 193 77.81 37.75 -22.11
CA HIS A 193 78.28 37.63 -20.73
C HIS A 193 79.75 37.18 -20.67
N ARG A 194 80.39 37.41 -19.53
CA ARG A 194 81.77 36.99 -19.28
C ARG A 194 81.84 35.50 -18.93
N PHE A 195 82.85 34.81 -19.47
CA PHE A 195 83.17 33.41 -19.21
C PHE A 195 84.64 33.25 -18.83
N ASN A 196 84.95 32.14 -18.16
CA ASN A 196 86.32 31.81 -17.75
C ASN A 196 87.06 31.06 -18.85
N LEU A 197 88.36 31.29 -18.94
CA LEU A 197 89.27 30.60 -19.84
C LEU A 197 90.43 30.02 -19.04
N GLU A 198 90.93 28.86 -19.47
CA GLU A 198 92.23 28.37 -19.04
C GLU A 198 93.31 29.09 -19.83
N ARG A 199 94.39 29.52 -19.16
CA ARG A 199 95.51 30.20 -19.83
C ARG A 199 96.20 29.29 -20.84
N ASN A 200 96.81 29.90 -21.84
CA ASN A 200 97.62 29.28 -22.89
C ASN A 200 96.94 28.06 -23.54
N THR A 201 95.61 28.11 -23.70
CA THR A 201 94.79 26.99 -24.15
C THR A 201 94.07 27.37 -25.44
N ASP A 202 94.00 26.43 -26.38
CA ASP A 202 93.27 26.63 -27.63
C ASP A 202 91.76 26.48 -27.41
N TYR A 203 91.02 27.44 -27.98
CA TYR A 203 89.57 27.49 -27.99
C TYR A 203 89.06 27.61 -29.43
N VAL A 204 87.94 26.96 -29.71
CA VAL A 204 87.21 27.12 -30.96
C VAL A 204 85.96 27.94 -30.71
N LEU A 205 85.80 29.02 -31.47
CA LEU A 205 84.57 29.78 -31.60
C LEU A 205 83.86 29.38 -32.89
N ASN A 206 82.69 28.80 -32.76
CA ASN A 206 81.76 28.53 -33.84
C ASN A 206 80.56 29.47 -33.74
N PHE A 207 80.04 29.93 -34.86
CA PHE A 207 78.74 30.60 -34.91
C PHE A 207 78.16 30.51 -36.32
N ARG A 208 76.86 30.79 -36.43
CA ARG A 208 76.17 30.93 -37.70
C ARG A 208 75.78 32.36 -37.95
N GLY A 209 75.86 32.80 -39.20
CA GLY A 209 75.43 34.13 -39.55
C GLY A 209 75.29 34.40 -41.04
N PHE A 210 74.82 35.60 -41.34
CA PHE A 210 74.76 36.18 -42.68
C PHE A 210 74.65 37.70 -42.55
N ASN A 211 74.76 38.42 -43.67
CA ASN A 211 74.53 39.87 -43.68
C ASN A 211 73.76 40.31 -44.92
N ASN A 212 73.28 41.55 -44.90
CA ASN A 212 72.76 42.17 -46.12
C ASN A 212 73.89 42.79 -46.96
N SER A 213 73.57 43.27 -48.16
CA SER A 213 74.55 43.86 -49.08
C SER A 213 75.17 45.17 -48.59
N ALA A 214 74.51 45.85 -47.64
CA ALA A 214 74.95 47.13 -47.10
C ALA A 214 76.09 47.00 -46.05
N LEU A 215 76.32 45.81 -45.48
CA LEU A 215 77.40 45.63 -44.50
C LEU A 215 78.78 45.93 -45.11
N ALA A 216 79.52 46.86 -44.51
CA ALA A 216 80.91 47.16 -44.89
C ALA A 216 81.84 46.02 -44.49
N SER A 217 81.81 45.60 -43.23
CA SER A 217 82.44 44.38 -42.71
C SER A 217 81.97 44.09 -41.29
N TYR A 218 82.32 42.92 -40.76
CA TYR A 218 82.22 42.59 -39.35
C TYR A 218 83.58 42.17 -38.79
N ASP A 219 83.77 42.41 -37.49
CA ASP A 219 84.88 41.91 -36.69
C ASP A 219 84.34 41.05 -35.54
N VAL A 220 85.18 40.15 -35.02
CA VAL A 220 84.89 39.40 -33.79
C VAL A 220 86.09 39.49 -32.88
N TYR A 221 85.86 39.89 -31.64
CA TYR A 221 86.88 40.04 -30.61
C TYR A 221 86.61 39.11 -29.44
N ILE A 222 87.71 38.58 -28.89
CA ILE A 222 87.77 38.04 -27.54
C ILE A 222 88.47 39.07 -26.68
N LEU A 223 87.73 39.65 -25.75
CA LEU A 223 88.18 40.72 -24.86
C LEU A 223 88.36 40.16 -23.46
N GLY A 224 89.61 39.93 -23.08
CA GLY A 224 89.99 39.19 -21.88
C GLY A 224 90.79 40.02 -20.89
N ARG A 225 90.93 39.47 -19.68
CA ARG A 225 91.75 40.01 -18.60
C ARG A 225 92.31 38.89 -17.72
N ARG A 226 93.34 39.20 -16.94
CA ARG A 226 93.91 38.31 -15.92
C ARG A 226 93.05 38.36 -14.65
N ALA A 227 93.12 37.29 -13.86
CA ALA A 227 92.52 37.25 -12.54
C ALA A 227 93.09 38.37 -11.65
N GLY A 228 92.21 39.13 -11.01
CA GLY A 228 92.57 40.27 -10.15
C GLY A 228 92.56 41.65 -10.84
N GLU A 229 92.45 41.72 -12.17
CA GLU A 229 92.34 43.00 -12.88
C GLU A 229 90.89 43.55 -12.84
N SER A 230 90.74 44.86 -12.60
CA SER A 230 89.44 45.53 -12.52
C SER A 230 88.95 46.10 -13.85
N ASP A 231 89.86 46.38 -14.79
CA ASP A 231 89.54 46.94 -16.10
C ASP A 231 88.60 46.05 -16.91
N GLY A 232 87.84 46.67 -17.81
CA GLY A 232 86.88 46.00 -18.68
C GLY A 232 87.53 44.92 -19.54
N PHE A 233 88.77 45.12 -20.00
CA PHE A 233 89.66 44.13 -20.61
C PHE A 233 91.09 44.71 -20.66
N THR A 234 92.11 43.86 -20.65
CA THR A 234 93.53 44.24 -20.77
C THR A 234 94.23 43.49 -21.91
N ILE A 235 93.61 42.41 -22.40
CA ILE A 235 94.10 41.58 -23.49
C ILE A 235 93.02 41.54 -24.58
N VAL A 236 93.40 41.87 -25.80
CA VAL A 236 92.49 41.91 -26.96
C VAL A 236 92.95 40.90 -28.00
N LYS A 237 92.05 40.02 -28.43
CA LYS A 237 92.27 39.13 -29.58
C LYS A 237 91.17 39.36 -30.62
N LYS A 238 91.53 39.98 -31.74
CA LYS A 238 90.64 40.06 -32.92
C LYS A 238 90.72 38.72 -33.67
N VAL A 239 89.70 37.89 -33.52
CA VAL A 239 89.66 36.53 -34.08
C VAL A 239 89.04 36.50 -35.49
N VAL A 240 88.19 37.47 -35.82
CA VAL A 240 87.77 37.76 -37.20
C VAL A 240 88.05 39.21 -37.51
N SER A 241 88.72 39.47 -38.64
CA SER A 241 89.07 40.82 -39.07
C SER A 241 88.48 41.17 -40.44
N SER A 242 87.64 42.19 -40.46
CA SER A 242 87.09 42.89 -41.63
C SER A 242 86.49 41.94 -42.68
N LYS A 243 85.65 40.99 -42.24
CA LYS A 243 85.02 39.99 -43.11
C LYS A 243 83.59 40.38 -43.51
N LYS A 244 83.07 39.70 -44.52
CA LYS A 244 81.64 39.65 -44.86
C LYS A 244 81.20 38.19 -44.85
N LEU A 245 79.95 37.97 -44.46
CA LEU A 245 79.24 36.71 -44.58
C LEU A 245 78.38 36.69 -45.85
N SER A 246 77.83 35.52 -46.15
CA SER A 246 76.88 35.33 -47.24
C SER A 246 75.71 36.32 -47.17
N THR A 247 75.25 36.74 -48.36
CA THR A 247 74.03 37.55 -48.55
C THR A 247 72.84 36.73 -49.02
N SER A 248 72.99 35.40 -49.18
CA SER A 248 71.98 34.53 -49.78
C SER A 248 71.66 33.26 -48.98
N ARG A 249 72.40 32.99 -47.89
CA ARG A 249 72.15 31.87 -46.96
C ARG A 249 72.76 32.16 -45.60
N CYS A 250 72.30 31.46 -44.57
CA CYS A 250 73.00 31.39 -43.29
C CYS A 250 74.17 30.43 -43.43
N GLU A 251 75.38 30.86 -43.08
CA GLU A 251 76.58 30.03 -43.17
C GLU A 251 77.25 29.83 -41.81
N ASP A 252 78.03 28.74 -41.71
CA ASP A 252 78.81 28.38 -40.54
C ASP A 252 80.18 29.06 -40.55
N VAL A 253 80.58 29.62 -39.42
CA VAL A 253 81.90 30.24 -39.21
C VAL A 253 82.58 29.54 -38.05
N SER A 254 83.85 29.17 -38.24
CA SER A 254 84.68 28.52 -37.23
C SER A 254 86.03 29.19 -37.17
N VAL A 255 86.45 29.60 -35.97
CA VAL A 255 87.76 30.21 -35.72
C VAL A 255 88.39 29.58 -34.50
N THR A 256 89.68 29.26 -34.58
CA THR A 256 90.48 28.80 -33.43
C THR A 256 91.38 29.93 -32.95
N PHE A 257 91.47 30.13 -31.65
CA PHE A 257 92.40 31.07 -31.03
C PHE A 257 92.96 30.50 -29.72
N ASN A 258 94.20 30.88 -29.39
CA ASN A 258 94.78 30.56 -28.09
C ASN A 258 94.43 31.66 -27.08
N SER A 259 94.04 31.30 -25.85
CA SER A 259 93.66 32.24 -24.79
C SER A 259 94.80 33.12 -24.28
N GLY A 260 96.07 32.70 -24.42
CA GLY A 260 97.22 33.40 -23.82
C GLY A 260 97.04 33.57 -22.31
N GLU A 261 97.29 34.77 -21.78
CA GLU A 261 97.17 35.04 -20.33
C GLU A 261 95.73 35.40 -19.88
N MET A 262 94.70 35.13 -20.68
CA MET A 262 93.31 35.43 -20.30
C MET A 262 92.76 34.39 -19.31
N ASP A 263 92.29 34.85 -18.14
CA ASP A 263 91.53 34.02 -17.18
C ASP A 263 90.02 34.19 -17.33
N ASN A 264 89.58 35.38 -17.76
CA ASN A 264 88.17 35.73 -17.91
C ASN A 264 87.98 36.66 -19.11
N ALA A 265 87.03 36.35 -19.99
CA ALA A 265 86.80 37.08 -21.24
C ALA A 265 85.32 37.18 -21.60
N TYR A 266 85.01 37.99 -22.62
CA TYR A 266 83.72 37.98 -23.31
C TYR A 266 83.94 38.08 -24.83
N ILE A 267 82.95 37.63 -25.61
CA ILE A 267 82.96 37.77 -27.07
C ILE A 267 82.28 39.08 -27.43
N ARG A 268 82.83 39.82 -28.39
CA ARG A 268 82.20 41.00 -28.99
C ARG A 268 82.15 40.84 -30.51
N PHE A 269 80.95 40.94 -31.09
CA PHE A 269 80.69 40.96 -32.53
C PHE A 269 80.42 42.40 -32.97
N ASP A 270 81.18 42.88 -33.94
CA ASP A 270 81.11 44.26 -34.42
C ASP A 270 80.53 44.31 -35.82
N ASN A 271 79.59 45.24 -36.01
CA ASN A 271 79.10 45.66 -37.32
C ASN A 271 79.74 47.01 -37.63
N ASN A 272 80.67 47.03 -38.60
CA ASN A 272 81.46 48.20 -38.98
C ASN A 272 80.69 49.20 -39.86
N GLY A 273 79.36 49.10 -39.89
CA GLY A 273 78.48 50.07 -40.53
C GLY A 273 78.31 49.85 -42.02
N SER A 274 77.81 50.89 -42.69
CA SER A 274 77.54 50.91 -44.13
C SER A 274 78.07 52.17 -44.78
N SER A 275 78.44 52.07 -46.07
CA SER A 275 78.64 53.23 -46.95
C SER A 275 77.33 53.78 -47.53
N SER A 276 76.24 52.98 -47.56
CA SER A 276 74.89 53.37 -47.99
C SER A 276 73.79 52.43 -47.45
N GLY A 277 72.69 52.97 -46.93
CA GLY A 277 71.61 52.18 -46.32
C GLY A 277 71.94 51.64 -44.92
N THR A 278 71.14 50.69 -44.42
CA THR A 278 71.35 50.07 -43.09
C THR A 278 72.05 48.72 -43.24
N ALA A 279 73.23 48.57 -42.64
CA ALA A 279 73.95 47.31 -42.57
C ALA A 279 73.34 46.40 -41.50
N ASP A 280 72.92 45.20 -41.87
CA ASP A 280 72.46 44.19 -40.92
C ASP A 280 73.43 43.02 -40.87
N LEU A 281 73.89 42.70 -39.65
CA LEU A 281 74.62 41.48 -39.34
C LEU A 281 73.72 40.56 -38.53
N TYR A 282 73.57 39.32 -38.97
CA TYR A 282 72.75 38.31 -38.33
C TYR A 282 73.65 37.23 -37.72
N ILE A 283 73.45 36.90 -36.45
CA ILE A 283 74.21 35.86 -35.74
C ILE A 283 73.30 34.94 -34.92
N THR A 284 73.68 33.69 -34.78
CA THR A 284 73.01 32.66 -33.96
C THR A 284 73.96 31.49 -33.69
N GLU A 285 73.55 30.59 -32.80
CA GLU A 285 74.25 29.33 -32.49
C GLU A 285 75.75 29.55 -32.17
N VAL A 286 76.03 30.48 -31.25
CA VAL A 286 77.41 30.77 -30.81
C VAL A 286 77.93 29.69 -29.87
N ASP A 287 79.00 29.00 -30.23
CA ASP A 287 79.58 27.90 -29.48
C ASP A 287 81.07 28.12 -29.25
N LEU A 288 81.44 28.37 -27.99
CA LEU A 288 82.83 28.54 -27.57
C LEU A 288 83.23 27.41 -26.62
N TYR A 289 84.30 26.70 -26.93
CA TYR A 289 84.75 25.57 -26.12
C TYR A 289 86.25 25.31 -26.29
N LYS A 290 86.82 24.63 -25.30
CA LYS A 290 88.22 24.20 -25.28
C LYS A 290 88.45 23.15 -26.37
N GLY A 291 89.43 23.36 -27.22
CA GLY A 291 89.78 22.43 -28.29
C GLY A 291 90.32 23.14 -29.54
N TYR A 292 90.47 22.37 -30.61
CA TYR A 292 91.08 22.81 -31.86
C TYR A 292 90.36 22.29 -33.12
N LYS A 293 89.24 21.55 -32.95
CA LYS A 293 88.42 21.02 -34.05
C LYS A 293 87.01 21.59 -33.96
N PRO A 294 86.44 22.08 -35.08
CA PRO A 294 85.04 22.48 -35.14
C PRO A 294 84.08 21.34 -34.77
N ARG A 295 82.98 21.68 -34.08
CA ARG A 295 81.83 20.81 -33.81
C ARG A 295 80.51 21.51 -34.15
N THR A 296 79.43 20.74 -34.21
CA THR A 296 78.07 21.26 -34.26
C THR A 296 77.70 21.97 -32.97
N TRP A 297 76.96 23.08 -33.08
CA TRP A 297 76.51 23.85 -31.92
C TRP A 297 75.78 22.98 -30.90
N GLN A 298 76.06 23.25 -29.62
CA GLN A 298 75.29 22.76 -28.48
C GLN A 298 75.00 23.93 -27.52
N PRO A 299 73.88 23.89 -26.77
CA PRO A 299 73.58 24.92 -25.78
C PRO A 299 74.57 24.89 -24.61
N HIS A 300 74.65 26.00 -23.87
CA HIS A 300 75.35 26.01 -22.58
C HIS A 300 74.66 25.00 -21.63
N PRO A 301 75.40 24.26 -20.77
CA PRO A 301 74.82 23.27 -19.87
C PRO A 301 73.67 23.81 -19.01
N GLU A 302 73.82 25.02 -18.47
CA GLU A 302 72.75 25.67 -17.69
C GLU A 302 71.49 25.95 -18.51
N ASP A 303 71.61 26.34 -19.79
CA ASP A 303 70.46 26.58 -20.65
C ASP A 303 69.73 25.27 -20.97
N ALA A 304 70.48 24.18 -21.16
CA ALA A 304 69.92 22.85 -21.38
C ALA A 304 69.13 22.34 -20.16
N VAL A 305 69.66 22.57 -18.95
CA VAL A 305 68.98 22.23 -17.69
C VAL A 305 67.74 23.09 -17.49
N ALA A 306 67.81 24.39 -17.77
CA ALA A 306 66.66 25.30 -17.65
C ALA A 306 65.51 24.90 -18.61
N ASP A 307 65.81 24.55 -19.86
CA ASP A 307 64.80 24.08 -20.82
C ASP A 307 64.19 22.73 -20.40
N ALA A 308 65.02 21.81 -19.90
CA ALA A 308 64.55 20.52 -19.37
C ALA A 308 63.64 20.69 -18.15
N ASN A 309 64.01 21.56 -17.20
CA ASN A 309 63.19 21.86 -16.02
C ASN A 309 61.85 22.47 -16.41
N LYS A 310 61.82 23.42 -17.34
CA LYS A 310 60.58 24.06 -17.80
C LYS A 310 59.62 23.06 -18.46
N LYS A 311 60.14 22.05 -19.17
CA LYS A 311 59.34 20.95 -19.73
C LYS A 311 58.88 19.97 -18.66
N LEU A 312 59.72 19.70 -17.67
CA LEU A 312 59.39 18.81 -16.55
C LEU A 312 58.25 19.38 -15.70
N GLU A 313 58.32 20.66 -15.32
CA GLU A 313 57.27 21.34 -14.53
C GLU A 313 55.89 21.30 -15.21
N ALA A 314 55.85 21.45 -16.54
CA ALA A 314 54.60 21.37 -17.32
C ALA A 314 53.98 19.95 -17.37
N THR A 315 54.74 18.92 -16.99
CA THR A 315 54.30 17.51 -17.05
C THR A 315 54.22 16.88 -15.67
N GLN A 316 54.41 17.66 -14.60
CA GLN A 316 54.51 17.15 -13.24
C GLN A 316 53.15 17.19 -12.53
N THR A 317 52.75 16.04 -11.97
CA THR A 317 51.71 15.99 -10.94
C THR A 317 52.32 16.41 -9.61
N LYS A 318 51.83 17.50 -9.02
CA LYS A 318 52.30 17.97 -7.71
C LYS A 318 51.41 17.38 -6.62
N MET A 319 52.00 16.55 -5.74
CA MET A 319 51.37 16.10 -4.51
C MET A 319 51.96 16.90 -3.35
N THR A 320 51.15 17.71 -2.69
CA THR A 320 51.59 18.47 -1.50
C THR A 320 50.86 17.93 -0.29
N GLN A 321 51.62 17.45 0.69
CA GLN A 321 51.11 17.00 1.99
C GLN A 321 51.46 18.07 3.02
N LEU A 322 50.58 19.06 3.18
CA LEU A 322 50.66 20.07 4.24
C LEU A 322 49.90 19.56 5.46
N ALA A 323 50.22 20.04 6.67
CA ALA A 323 49.64 19.57 7.93
C ALA A 323 48.10 19.39 7.88
N GLY A 324 47.64 18.15 7.71
CA GLY A 324 46.23 17.78 7.61
C GLY A 324 45.53 18.05 6.27
N SER A 325 46.21 18.63 5.28
CA SER A 325 45.66 18.91 3.94
C SER A 325 46.35 18.06 2.87
N TRP A 326 45.57 17.54 1.93
CA TRP A 326 46.07 16.74 0.82
C TRP A 326 45.57 17.29 -0.52
N VAL A 327 46.50 17.54 -1.44
CA VAL A 327 46.20 18.11 -2.76
C VAL A 327 46.92 17.32 -3.85
N VAL A 328 46.17 17.00 -4.90
CA VAL A 328 46.70 16.51 -6.18
C VAL A 328 46.21 17.42 -7.29
N GLU A 329 47.15 18.05 -7.99
CA GLU A 329 46.88 19.01 -9.07
C GLU A 329 47.72 18.70 -10.30
N ASN A 330 47.10 18.86 -11.47
CA ASN A 330 47.79 19.02 -12.75
C ASN A 330 47.82 20.52 -13.07
N ILE A 331 49.01 21.08 -13.25
CA ILE A 331 49.22 22.52 -13.50
C ILE A 331 49.81 22.75 -14.89
N ASN A 332 49.57 23.93 -15.47
CA ASN A 332 50.28 24.37 -16.66
C ASN A 332 51.61 25.05 -16.30
N SER A 333 52.42 25.40 -17.31
CA SER A 333 53.70 26.11 -17.12
C SER A 333 53.58 27.54 -16.58
N ALA A 334 52.37 28.10 -16.50
CA ALA A 334 52.09 29.39 -15.86
C ALA A 334 51.65 29.23 -14.39
N GLY A 335 51.46 28.00 -13.91
CA GLY A 335 51.02 27.69 -12.55
C GLY A 335 49.51 27.58 -12.36
N ASP A 336 48.70 27.64 -13.43
CA ASP A 336 47.25 27.48 -13.33
C ASP A 336 46.86 26.01 -13.12
N ILE A 337 45.87 25.75 -12.26
CA ILE A 337 45.31 24.41 -12.05
C ILE A 337 44.42 24.03 -13.25
N ILE A 338 44.81 22.97 -13.96
CA ILE A 338 44.03 22.38 -15.05
C ILE A 338 42.93 21.47 -14.49
N SER A 339 43.32 20.62 -13.53
CA SER A 339 42.41 19.72 -12.81
C SER A 339 43.03 19.30 -11.48
N GLY A 340 42.21 19.04 -10.46
CA GLY A 340 42.73 18.57 -9.18
C GLY A 340 41.65 18.18 -8.16
N ILE A 341 42.11 17.49 -7.12
CA ILE A 341 41.35 17.15 -5.92
C ILE A 341 42.08 17.79 -4.74
N ASN A 342 41.36 18.64 -4.00
CA ASN A 342 41.85 19.30 -2.81
C ASN A 342 41.03 18.86 -1.61
N LEU A 343 41.70 18.23 -0.65
CA LEU A 343 41.14 17.86 0.65
C LEU A 343 41.74 18.78 1.72
N GLY A 344 41.00 19.83 2.06
CA GLY A 344 41.43 20.82 3.03
C GLY A 344 41.32 20.30 4.47
N ALA A 345 42.31 20.60 5.31
CA ALA A 345 42.28 20.28 6.75
C ALA A 345 41.06 20.88 7.49
N ASN A 346 40.46 21.93 6.93
CA ASN A 346 39.26 22.59 7.42
C ASN A 346 37.95 21.95 6.90
N GLY A 347 38.04 20.77 6.26
CA GLY A 347 36.90 20.06 5.66
C GLY A 347 36.38 20.66 4.36
N HIS A 348 36.98 21.75 3.86
CA HIS A 348 36.58 22.37 2.60
C HIS A 348 37.27 21.63 1.45
N ASN A 349 36.57 20.63 0.93
CA ASN A 349 37.06 19.82 -0.17
C ASN A 349 36.61 20.41 -1.50
N ARG A 350 37.49 20.40 -2.51
CA ARG A 350 37.23 20.95 -3.84
C ARG A 350 37.71 20.00 -4.93
N PHE A 351 36.81 19.71 -5.86
CA PHE A 351 37.15 19.08 -7.14
C PHE A 351 37.19 20.17 -8.22
N VAL A 352 38.30 20.24 -8.97
CA VAL A 352 38.53 21.26 -10.00
C VAL A 352 38.80 20.56 -11.33
N GLY A 353 38.12 20.98 -12.39
CA GLY A 353 38.30 20.44 -13.74
C GLY A 353 37.09 20.73 -14.62
N LYS A 354 37.22 20.52 -15.93
CA LYS A 354 36.11 20.75 -16.88
C LYS A 354 34.98 19.73 -16.75
N LEU A 355 35.31 18.48 -16.44
CA LEU A 355 34.37 17.37 -16.29
C LEU A 355 34.79 16.51 -15.10
N THR A 356 33.84 16.21 -14.21
CA THR A 356 34.00 15.22 -13.14
C THR A 356 32.95 14.15 -13.35
N HIS A 357 33.37 12.91 -13.58
CA HIS A 357 32.48 11.77 -13.78
C HIS A 357 32.69 10.76 -12.66
N ILE A 358 31.65 10.53 -11.85
CA ILE A 358 31.65 9.54 -10.78
C ILE A 358 30.84 8.34 -11.29
N THR A 359 31.48 7.18 -11.36
CA THR A 359 30.82 5.93 -11.75
C THR A 359 30.40 5.16 -10.49
N GLY A 360 29.26 4.48 -10.53
CA GLY A 360 28.71 3.76 -9.38
C GLY A 360 27.71 4.56 -8.53
N GLU A 361 27.30 3.99 -7.39
CA GLU A 361 26.38 4.64 -6.45
C GLU A 361 27.11 5.72 -5.64
N THR A 362 26.53 6.91 -5.55
CA THR A 362 27.08 8.02 -4.75
C THR A 362 26.03 8.49 -3.75
N LEU A 363 26.39 8.49 -2.46
CA LEU A 363 25.59 9.09 -1.40
C LEU A 363 26.16 10.47 -1.06
N ILE A 364 25.30 11.50 -1.03
CA ILE A 364 25.68 12.85 -0.61
C ILE A 364 24.69 13.34 0.44
N ASP A 365 25.13 13.44 1.69
CA ASP A 365 24.29 13.95 2.78
C ASP A 365 24.21 15.48 2.72
N ARG A 366 22.98 16.02 2.65
CA ARG A 366 22.67 17.46 2.70
C ARG A 366 23.40 18.30 1.63
N ALA A 367 23.36 17.85 0.37
CA ALA A 367 23.92 18.61 -0.74
C ALA A 367 23.20 19.96 -0.95
N VAL A 368 23.95 21.04 -1.10
CA VAL A 368 23.44 22.32 -1.61
C VAL A 368 23.84 22.42 -3.09
N ILE A 369 22.86 22.30 -3.99
CA ILE A 369 23.08 22.29 -5.44
C ILE A 369 22.48 23.57 -6.04
N LYS A 370 23.31 24.43 -6.62
CA LYS A 370 22.85 25.69 -7.24
C LYS A 370 22.06 25.46 -8.53
N SER A 371 22.47 24.47 -9.33
CA SER A 371 21.82 24.07 -10.57
C SER A 371 22.23 22.64 -10.92
N ALA A 372 21.29 21.80 -11.36
CA ALA A 372 21.57 20.46 -11.89
C ALA A 372 20.64 20.14 -13.04
N MET A 373 21.18 19.49 -14.08
CA MET A 373 20.38 18.78 -15.08
C MET A 373 20.35 17.31 -14.65
N VAL A 374 19.20 16.86 -14.15
CA VAL A 374 18.99 15.50 -13.67
C VAL A 374 18.12 14.76 -14.66
N ASP A 375 18.64 13.71 -15.28
CA ASP A 375 17.88 12.89 -16.23
C ASP A 375 16.68 12.20 -15.54
N LYS A 376 16.93 11.56 -14.38
CA LYS A 376 15.89 10.95 -13.55
C LYS A 376 16.12 11.21 -12.07
N LEU A 377 15.15 11.87 -11.42
CA LEU A 377 15.11 12.07 -9.97
C LEU A 377 14.12 11.10 -9.33
N LYS A 378 14.58 10.24 -8.42
CA LYS A 378 13.73 9.39 -7.57
C LYS A 378 13.96 9.77 -6.11
N THR A 379 12.98 10.38 -5.46
CA THR A 379 13.04 10.80 -4.05
C THR A 379 11.71 10.50 -3.36
N ALA A 380 11.75 10.26 -2.05
CA ALA A 380 10.54 10.08 -1.24
C ALA A 380 9.79 11.41 -1.06
N ASN A 381 10.52 12.51 -0.89
CA ASN A 381 9.98 13.86 -0.73
C ASN A 381 10.71 14.80 -1.70
N PHE A 382 9.95 15.61 -2.44
CA PHE A 382 10.47 16.66 -3.30
C PHE A 382 9.78 17.98 -2.93
N GLU A 383 10.53 18.89 -2.31
CA GLU A 383 10.06 20.23 -1.94
C GLU A 383 10.68 21.26 -2.89
N ALA A 384 9.84 21.92 -3.69
CA ALA A 384 10.27 22.91 -4.67
C ALA A 384 9.30 24.10 -4.66
N GLY A 385 9.82 25.32 -4.80
CA GLY A 385 8.99 26.53 -4.87
C GLY A 385 8.08 26.56 -6.11
N SER A 386 8.58 26.10 -7.25
CA SER A 386 7.81 25.86 -8.47
C SER A 386 8.42 24.72 -9.27
N VAL A 387 7.58 24.00 -10.02
CA VAL A 387 7.99 22.96 -10.97
C VAL A 387 7.43 23.35 -12.33
N THR A 388 8.32 23.62 -13.28
CA THR A 388 7.96 23.90 -14.68
C THR A 388 8.40 22.71 -15.53
N THR A 389 7.47 22.08 -16.24
CA THR A 389 7.73 20.97 -17.16
C THR A 389 6.97 21.18 -18.47
N THR A 390 7.52 20.69 -19.58
CA THR A 390 6.83 20.66 -20.87
C THR A 390 5.71 19.63 -20.90
N ILE A 391 5.90 18.48 -20.23
CA ILE A 391 4.95 17.37 -20.17
C ILE A 391 4.82 16.93 -18.72
N LEU A 392 3.57 16.85 -18.25
CA LEU A 392 3.19 16.11 -17.06
C LEU A 392 2.26 14.99 -17.54
N ASP A 393 2.76 13.76 -17.61
CA ASP A 393 1.98 12.63 -18.14
C ASP A 393 0.70 12.39 -17.31
N ALA A 394 -0.29 11.75 -17.92
CA ALA A 394 -1.48 11.30 -17.20
C ALA A 394 -1.05 10.39 -16.03
N GLU A 395 -1.61 10.63 -14.84
CA GLU A 395 -1.30 9.92 -13.58
C GLU A 395 0.10 10.18 -12.98
N ALA A 396 0.93 11.06 -13.57
CA ALA A 396 2.25 11.41 -13.01
C ALA A 396 2.17 12.05 -11.60
N VAL A 397 1.03 12.65 -11.26
CA VAL A 397 0.67 13.08 -9.91
C VAL A 397 -0.62 12.38 -9.51
N THR A 398 -0.56 11.48 -8.53
CA THR A 398 -1.75 10.77 -8.04
C THR A 398 -2.59 11.68 -7.15
N ALA A 399 -3.92 11.64 -7.33
CA ALA A 399 -4.85 12.56 -6.67
C ALA A 399 -4.77 12.55 -5.13
N GLU A 400 -4.42 11.40 -4.53
CA GLU A 400 -4.26 11.28 -3.07
C GLU A 400 -3.12 12.17 -2.53
N LYS A 401 -2.12 12.50 -3.35
CA LYS A 401 -0.96 13.31 -2.98
C LYS A 401 -1.08 14.77 -3.42
N LEU A 402 -2.13 15.12 -4.17
CA LEU A 402 -2.41 16.50 -4.59
C LEU A 402 -3.45 17.12 -3.65
N LYS A 403 -3.04 18.07 -2.81
CA LYS A 403 -3.97 18.87 -2.00
C LYS A 403 -4.67 19.88 -2.91
N VAL A 404 -5.84 19.51 -3.43
CA VAL A 404 -6.69 20.39 -4.24
C VAL A 404 -7.57 21.23 -3.32
N ASP A 405 -7.13 22.44 -3.00
CA ASP A 405 -7.96 23.41 -2.27
C ASP A 405 -8.73 24.34 -3.23
N ASN A 406 -9.69 25.09 -2.68
CA ASN A 406 -10.49 26.04 -3.47
C ASN A 406 -9.64 27.11 -4.17
N ALA A 407 -8.44 27.42 -3.67
CA ALA A 407 -7.55 28.40 -4.29
C ALA A 407 -6.84 27.83 -5.52
N LEU A 408 -6.39 26.57 -5.46
CA LEU A 408 -5.84 25.84 -6.60
C LEU A 408 -6.90 25.62 -7.68
N ILE A 409 -8.12 25.24 -7.29
CA ILE A 409 -9.26 25.15 -8.22
C ILE A 409 -9.48 26.51 -8.89
N ARG A 410 -9.64 27.60 -8.14
CA ARG A 410 -9.84 28.95 -8.71
C ARG A 410 -8.72 29.38 -9.66
N LYS A 411 -7.46 29.01 -9.39
CA LYS A 411 -6.33 29.29 -10.28
C LYS A 411 -6.36 28.46 -11.56
N LEU A 412 -6.80 27.20 -11.49
CA LEU A 412 -6.99 26.33 -12.65
C LEU A 412 -8.25 26.68 -13.46
N THR A 413 -9.27 27.23 -12.80
CA THR A 413 -10.56 27.62 -13.38
C THR A 413 -10.66 29.10 -13.73
N ALA A 414 -9.56 29.86 -13.70
CA ALA A 414 -9.56 31.30 -13.99
C ALA A 414 -9.77 31.64 -15.48
N THR A 415 -9.88 30.63 -16.35
CA THR A 415 -10.17 30.79 -17.78
C THR A 415 -11.43 30.00 -18.12
N ASP A 416 -12.56 30.70 -18.29
CA ASP A 416 -13.90 30.12 -18.51
C ASP A 416 -13.98 29.16 -19.72
N ALA A 417 -13.07 29.29 -20.69
CA ALA A 417 -13.11 28.55 -21.96
C ALA A 417 -12.63 27.09 -21.88
N PHE A 418 -11.72 26.74 -20.95
CA PHE A 418 -11.12 25.39 -20.91
C PHE A 418 -12.04 24.33 -20.27
N ILE A 419 -13.02 24.76 -19.48
CA ILE A 419 -13.91 23.87 -18.73
C ILE A 419 -15.00 23.24 -19.61
N TYR A 420 -15.45 23.91 -20.66
CA TYR A 420 -16.54 23.39 -21.49
C TYR A 420 -16.16 22.12 -22.26
N GLU A 421 -14.90 21.93 -22.65
CA GLU A 421 -14.47 20.72 -23.34
C GLU A 421 -14.14 19.55 -22.39
N LEU A 422 -13.50 19.82 -21.24
CA LEU A 422 -13.03 18.76 -20.34
C LEU A 422 -14.16 18.12 -19.50
N ILE A 423 -15.26 18.85 -19.25
CA ILE A 423 -16.36 18.42 -18.36
C ILE A 423 -17.58 17.90 -19.14
N SER A 424 -17.65 18.07 -20.47
CA SER A 424 -18.87 17.83 -21.25
C SER A 424 -19.30 16.37 -21.44
N LYS A 425 -18.53 15.36 -21.02
CA LYS A 425 -18.85 13.95 -21.36
C LYS A 425 -19.16 12.98 -20.21
N ARG A 426 -18.82 13.22 -18.95
CA ARG A 426 -19.26 12.35 -17.83
C ARG A 426 -19.34 13.10 -16.49
N ILE A 427 -20.49 12.98 -15.82
CA ILE A 427 -20.70 13.46 -14.44
C ILE A 427 -20.07 12.45 -13.47
N PHE A 428 -19.18 12.92 -12.59
CA PHE A 428 -18.73 12.18 -11.41
C PHE A 428 -19.39 12.82 -10.18
N SER A 429 -20.30 12.10 -9.53
CA SER A 429 -20.99 12.53 -8.32
C SER A 429 -20.87 11.43 -7.26
N THR A 430 -20.29 11.78 -6.10
CA THR A 430 -20.22 10.92 -4.91
C THR A 430 -21.50 10.95 -4.07
N LYS A 431 -22.44 11.84 -4.40
CA LYS A 431 -23.82 11.84 -3.91
C LYS A 431 -24.69 12.62 -4.91
N VAL A 432 -25.64 11.95 -5.56
CA VAL A 432 -26.67 12.61 -6.38
C VAL A 432 -27.82 12.96 -5.44
N GLU A 433 -27.68 14.07 -4.70
CA GLU A 433 -28.84 14.86 -4.34
C GLU A 433 -28.98 15.92 -5.43
N SER A 434 -30.20 16.10 -5.94
CA SER A 434 -30.45 16.95 -7.11
C SER A 434 -29.84 18.33 -6.90
N VAL A 435 -28.73 18.61 -7.57
CA VAL A 435 -28.30 19.98 -7.78
C VAL A 435 -29.32 20.54 -8.76
N ILE A 436 -30.22 21.32 -8.18
CA ILE A 436 -31.17 22.19 -8.86
C ILE A 436 -30.34 23.03 -9.83
N SER A 437 -30.38 22.66 -11.11
CA SER A 437 -30.22 23.65 -12.17
C SER A 437 -31.26 24.73 -11.88
N SER A 438 -30.86 26.00 -11.87
CA SER A 438 -31.67 27.15 -11.49
C SER A 438 -32.82 27.46 -12.45
N SER A 439 -33.54 26.45 -12.94
CA SER A 439 -34.84 26.60 -13.55
C SER A 439 -35.90 26.37 -12.48
N THR A 440 -36.46 27.46 -11.93
CA THR A 440 -37.68 27.46 -11.13
C THR A 440 -38.93 27.11 -11.96
N PHE A 441 -38.79 26.40 -13.08
CA PHE A 441 -39.84 26.24 -14.08
C PHE A 441 -39.85 24.79 -14.61
N LEU A 442 -40.70 23.96 -13.99
CA LEU A 442 -40.95 22.57 -14.40
C LEU A 442 -42.08 22.47 -15.45
N GLU A 443 -42.46 23.57 -16.13
CA GLU A 443 -43.57 23.55 -17.10
C GLU A 443 -43.16 23.12 -18.51
N ALA A 444 -41.85 23.16 -18.83
CA ALA A 444 -41.34 22.88 -20.18
C ALA A 444 -40.92 21.41 -20.40
N TYR A 445 -40.90 20.59 -19.35
CA TYR A 445 -40.49 19.19 -19.45
C TYR A 445 -41.67 18.28 -19.81
N GLN A 446 -41.70 17.83 -21.06
CA GLN A 446 -42.45 16.64 -21.48
C GLN A 446 -41.47 15.46 -21.55
N GLY A 447 -41.72 14.38 -20.81
CA GLY A 447 -40.75 13.29 -20.75
C GLY A 447 -41.10 12.15 -19.80
N ARG A 448 -40.17 11.20 -19.67
CA ARG A 448 -40.33 10.00 -18.83
C ARG A 448 -39.42 10.08 -17.60
N ILE A 449 -39.98 9.97 -16.40
CA ILE A 449 -39.25 9.94 -15.12
C ILE A 449 -39.69 8.70 -14.34
N GLY A 450 -38.76 7.80 -14.01
CA GLY A 450 -39.01 6.68 -13.10
C GLY A 450 -40.16 5.74 -13.50
N GLY A 451 -40.47 5.62 -14.80
CA GLY A 451 -41.62 4.84 -15.29
C GLY A 451 -42.93 5.62 -15.42
N PHE A 452 -42.92 6.93 -15.19
CA PHE A 452 -44.04 7.85 -15.43
C PHE A 452 -43.76 8.79 -16.59
N THR A 453 -44.78 9.07 -17.40
CA THR A 453 -44.87 10.14 -18.39
C THR A 453 -45.38 11.42 -17.73
N LEU A 454 -44.67 12.53 -17.94
CA LEU A 454 -45.06 13.89 -17.61
C LEU A 454 -45.38 14.63 -18.91
N GLY A 455 -46.60 15.16 -19.06
CA GLY A 455 -46.97 16.03 -20.19
C GLY A 455 -48.34 15.75 -20.80
N GLN A 456 -48.53 16.12 -22.06
CA GLN A 456 -49.77 15.93 -22.80
C GLN A 456 -49.78 14.56 -23.52
N PHE A 457 -50.94 13.93 -23.61
CA PHE A 457 -51.18 12.73 -24.41
C PHE A 457 -51.98 13.07 -25.66
N ASP A 458 -51.78 12.34 -26.75
CA ASP A 458 -52.40 12.61 -28.07
C ASP A 458 -53.94 12.63 -28.05
N GLN A 459 -54.57 11.94 -27.09
CA GLN A 459 -56.03 11.77 -27.01
C GLN A 459 -56.70 12.55 -25.85
N GLY A 460 -55.98 13.43 -25.15
CA GLY A 460 -56.50 14.15 -23.98
C GLY A 460 -56.17 15.64 -23.96
N GLY A 461 -57.13 16.46 -23.56
CA GLY A 461 -56.87 17.87 -23.20
C GLY A 461 -56.25 17.95 -21.79
N GLY A 462 -55.26 18.81 -21.60
CA GLY A 462 -54.57 18.99 -20.31
C GLY A 462 -53.21 18.27 -20.19
N ARG A 463 -52.54 18.46 -19.05
CA ARG A 463 -51.24 17.86 -18.74
C ARG A 463 -51.40 16.84 -17.62
N TRP A 464 -50.65 15.75 -17.71
CA TRP A 464 -50.86 14.58 -16.86
C TRP A 464 -49.53 14.03 -16.34
N ILE A 465 -49.60 13.41 -15.17
CA ILE A 465 -48.59 12.49 -14.65
C ILE A 465 -49.21 11.10 -14.74
N SER A 466 -48.68 10.21 -15.56
CA SER A 466 -49.30 8.90 -15.83
C SER A 466 -48.24 7.83 -16.15
N GLY A 467 -48.56 6.54 -16.07
CA GLY A 467 -47.61 5.47 -16.43
C GLY A 467 -47.11 5.53 -17.88
N VAL A 468 -45.91 5.00 -18.14
CA VAL A 468 -45.25 5.06 -19.48
C VAL A 468 -45.93 4.28 -20.59
N ASN A 469 -46.69 3.23 -20.27
CA ASN A 469 -47.22 2.29 -21.28
C ASN A 469 -48.70 1.94 -21.13
N GLN A 470 -49.40 2.41 -20.10
CA GLN A 470 -50.81 2.08 -19.88
C GLN A 470 -51.48 3.18 -19.07
N PHE A 471 -52.74 3.49 -19.38
CA PHE A 471 -53.61 4.42 -18.64
C PHE A 471 -53.92 3.92 -17.23
N SER A 472 -53.22 2.91 -16.73
CA SER A 472 -53.48 2.25 -15.46
C SER A 472 -53.53 3.23 -14.31
N VAL A 473 -52.60 4.18 -14.20
CA VAL A 473 -52.60 5.16 -13.11
C VAL A 473 -52.24 6.53 -13.63
N GLY A 474 -52.89 7.57 -13.11
CA GLY A 474 -52.50 8.93 -13.43
C GLY A 474 -53.26 10.01 -12.68
N MET A 475 -52.76 11.23 -12.83
CA MET A 475 -53.29 12.45 -12.25
C MET A 475 -53.21 13.58 -13.27
N GLY A 476 -54.30 14.32 -13.42
CA GLY A 476 -54.39 15.47 -14.31
C GLY A 476 -54.12 16.78 -13.60
N ASN A 477 -53.68 17.78 -14.37
CA ASN A 477 -53.53 19.16 -13.91
C ASN A 477 -54.88 19.92 -13.84
N GLY A 478 -56.01 19.22 -14.02
CA GLY A 478 -57.35 19.80 -13.96
C GLY A 478 -57.75 20.69 -15.15
N ALA A 479 -56.91 20.80 -16.19
CA ALA A 479 -57.22 21.63 -17.35
C ALA A 479 -58.23 20.96 -18.29
N GLY A 480 -59.25 21.71 -18.74
CA GLY A 480 -60.27 21.25 -19.69
C GLY A 480 -61.67 21.81 -19.36
N TYR A 481 -62.63 21.64 -20.29
CA TYR A 481 -64.03 22.02 -20.07
C TYR A 481 -64.85 20.83 -19.54
N GLY A 482 -65.72 21.07 -18.54
CA GLY A 482 -66.61 20.09 -17.91
C GLY A 482 -65.97 19.28 -16.76
N VAL A 483 -66.74 18.32 -16.22
CA VAL A 483 -66.25 17.39 -15.19
C VAL A 483 -65.33 16.35 -15.85
N ARG A 484 -64.05 16.34 -15.45
CA ARG A 484 -62.98 15.46 -15.98
C ARG A 484 -62.49 14.53 -14.89
N THR A 485 -61.69 13.54 -15.23
CA THR A 485 -61.00 12.71 -14.23
C THR A 485 -59.79 13.47 -13.67
N ALA A 486 -59.78 13.71 -12.37
CA ALA A 486 -58.70 14.40 -11.66
C ALA A 486 -57.56 13.42 -11.32
N PHE A 487 -57.90 12.25 -10.81
CA PHE A 487 -56.95 11.15 -10.61
C PHE A 487 -57.63 9.80 -10.84
N TRP A 488 -56.83 8.80 -11.19
CA TRP A 488 -57.31 7.44 -11.39
C TRP A 488 -56.26 6.37 -11.13
N ALA A 489 -56.75 5.18 -10.82
CA ALA A 489 -56.00 3.95 -10.70
C ALA A 489 -56.76 2.79 -11.36
N ASN A 490 -55.99 1.83 -11.88
CA ASN A 490 -56.44 0.70 -12.68
C ASN A 490 -57.47 1.04 -13.78
N TRP A 491 -57.27 2.13 -14.53
CA TRP A 491 -58.24 2.60 -15.56
C TRP A 491 -58.55 1.55 -16.63
N GLY A 492 -57.57 0.69 -16.94
CA GLY A 492 -57.65 -0.31 -18.01
C GLY A 492 -57.01 0.18 -19.30
N ASN A 493 -57.61 -0.21 -20.43
CA ASN A 493 -56.98 -0.11 -21.76
C ASN A 493 -57.61 0.95 -22.68
N ASN A 494 -58.56 1.76 -22.20
CA ASN A 494 -59.29 2.74 -23.01
C ASN A 494 -59.40 4.08 -22.27
N TRP A 495 -58.94 5.19 -22.88
CA TRP A 495 -59.04 6.53 -22.30
C TRP A 495 -60.47 7.02 -22.07
N ASN A 496 -61.40 6.66 -22.95
CA ASN A 496 -62.73 7.26 -22.96
C ASN A 496 -63.64 6.72 -21.85
N TYR A 497 -63.37 5.52 -21.37
CA TYR A 497 -64.20 4.85 -20.37
C TYR A 497 -63.33 4.10 -19.37
N ALA A 498 -63.58 4.35 -18.10
CA ALA A 498 -62.96 3.64 -17.01
C ALA A 498 -63.42 2.16 -16.99
N GLY A 499 -62.46 1.25 -16.95
CA GLY A 499 -62.70 -0.19 -16.94
C GLY A 499 -63.39 -0.70 -15.67
N PRO A 500 -63.80 -1.98 -15.66
CA PRO A 500 -64.57 -2.57 -14.56
C PRO A 500 -63.80 -2.61 -13.23
N LYS A 501 -62.47 -2.50 -13.25
CA LYS A 501 -61.63 -2.46 -12.05
C LYS A 501 -61.11 -1.08 -11.69
N ALA A 502 -61.60 -0.05 -12.38
CA ALA A 502 -61.10 1.30 -12.23
C ALA A 502 -61.59 1.95 -10.93
N TRP A 503 -60.69 2.72 -10.35
CA TRP A 503 -60.95 3.63 -9.25
C TRP A 503 -60.57 5.04 -9.68
N ASN A 504 -61.49 5.99 -9.59
CA ASN A 504 -61.23 7.35 -10.06
C ASN A 504 -61.99 8.40 -9.28
N VAL A 505 -61.41 9.60 -9.24
CA VAL A 505 -62.09 10.81 -8.78
C VAL A 505 -62.12 11.82 -9.91
N ASN A 506 -63.27 12.45 -10.04
CA ASN A 506 -63.48 13.50 -11.01
C ASN A 506 -63.16 14.88 -10.43
N THR A 507 -63.06 15.90 -11.29
CA THR A 507 -62.78 17.29 -10.91
C THR A 507 -63.91 17.94 -10.09
N ASP A 508 -65.10 17.33 -10.04
CA ASP A 508 -66.20 17.69 -9.13
C ASP A 508 -66.09 17.00 -7.75
N GLY A 509 -65.01 16.26 -7.49
CA GLY A 509 -64.72 15.58 -6.24
C GLY A 509 -65.44 14.23 -6.06
N LYS A 510 -66.29 13.81 -7.01
CA LYS A 510 -66.98 12.51 -6.90
C LYS A 510 -66.01 11.36 -7.14
N MET A 511 -66.03 10.41 -6.21
CA MET A 511 -65.27 9.17 -6.26
C MET A 511 -66.12 8.04 -6.83
N TYR A 512 -65.55 7.31 -7.77
CA TYR A 512 -66.16 6.14 -8.40
C TYR A 512 -65.24 4.94 -8.20
N CYS A 513 -65.76 3.90 -7.56
CA CYS A 513 -65.13 2.60 -7.46
C CYS A 513 -65.97 1.60 -8.26
N ARG A 514 -65.41 1.01 -9.32
CA ARG A 514 -66.11 -0.01 -10.13
C ARG A 514 -65.86 -1.44 -9.66
N ASN A 515 -65.03 -1.61 -8.64
CA ASN A 515 -64.71 -2.88 -8.00
C ASN A 515 -64.93 -2.79 -6.48
N GLU A 516 -64.32 -3.69 -5.71
CA GLU A 516 -64.36 -3.72 -4.25
C GLU A 516 -63.59 -2.57 -3.60
N VAL A 517 -64.17 -2.03 -2.52
CA VAL A 517 -63.51 -1.14 -1.55
C VAL A 517 -63.57 -1.80 -0.17
N GLY A 518 -62.40 -1.98 0.46
CA GLY A 518 -62.29 -2.50 1.82
C GLY A 518 -61.85 -1.40 2.79
N PHE A 519 -62.55 -1.26 3.91
CA PHE A 519 -62.21 -0.33 4.99
C PHE A 519 -61.86 -1.14 6.24
N TYR A 520 -60.67 -0.90 6.83
CA TYR A 520 -60.11 -1.75 7.90
C TYR A 520 -60.19 -1.17 9.32
N ASP A 521 -60.53 0.11 9.47
CA ASP A 521 -60.64 0.78 10.78
C ASP A 521 -62.01 1.46 10.92
N GLN A 522 -62.08 2.77 10.72
CA GLN A 522 -63.32 3.53 10.83
C GLN A 522 -63.77 4.08 9.47
N VAL A 523 -65.05 3.88 9.16
CA VAL A 523 -65.78 4.67 8.14
C VAL A 523 -66.74 5.57 8.90
N ASP A 524 -66.47 6.88 8.88
CA ASP A 524 -67.32 7.88 9.54
C ASP A 524 -68.15 8.63 8.48
N PHE A 525 -69.47 8.57 8.65
CA PHE A 525 -70.44 9.33 7.86
C PHE A 525 -70.94 10.51 8.71
N SER A 526 -70.07 11.49 9.00
CA SER A 526 -70.41 12.66 9.81
C SER A 526 -71.13 13.77 9.01
N ASN A 527 -71.79 14.70 9.72
CA ASN A 527 -72.67 15.76 9.17
C ASN A 527 -73.88 15.19 8.37
N SER A 528 -74.33 15.91 7.33
CA SER A 528 -75.46 15.52 6.46
C SER A 528 -75.05 14.45 5.42
N SER A 529 -74.52 13.31 5.88
CA SER A 529 -74.12 12.20 5.03
C SER A 529 -75.29 11.24 4.74
N ARG A 530 -75.36 10.71 3.52
CA ARG A 530 -76.35 9.69 3.10
C ARG A 530 -75.64 8.52 2.45
N ALA A 531 -75.80 7.33 3.02
CA ALA A 531 -75.33 6.08 2.44
C ALA A 531 -76.54 5.32 1.86
N ASN A 532 -76.57 5.17 0.53
CA ASN A 532 -77.62 4.42 -0.16
C ASN A 532 -77.12 3.00 -0.47
N PHE A 533 -77.78 1.99 0.09
CA PHE A 533 -77.50 0.57 -0.19
C PHE A 533 -78.60 0.02 -1.09
N TYR A 534 -78.30 -0.17 -2.39
CA TYR A 534 -79.27 -0.66 -3.38
C TYR A 534 -79.37 -2.20 -3.44
N GLY A 535 -78.52 -2.91 -2.68
CA GLY A 535 -78.49 -4.38 -2.62
C GLY A 535 -78.60 -4.90 -1.19
N ASN A 536 -78.39 -6.22 -1.03
CA ASN A 536 -78.39 -6.84 0.30
C ASN A 536 -77.22 -6.33 1.15
N THR A 537 -77.54 -5.81 2.33
CA THR A 537 -76.55 -5.43 3.35
C THR A 537 -76.42 -6.58 4.34
N THR A 538 -75.19 -7.10 4.53
CA THR A 538 -74.91 -8.19 5.46
C THR A 538 -73.93 -7.73 6.51
N PHE A 539 -74.28 -7.90 7.79
CA PHE A 539 -73.38 -7.70 8.92
C PHE A 539 -72.93 -9.08 9.43
N SER A 540 -71.64 -9.40 9.33
CA SER A 540 -71.08 -10.69 9.75
C SER A 540 -70.90 -10.82 11.26
N ARG A 541 -71.03 -9.71 11.99
CA ARG A 541 -71.07 -9.61 13.45
C ARG A 541 -72.29 -8.78 13.85
N SER A 542 -72.59 -8.71 15.15
CA SER A 542 -73.72 -7.94 15.67
C SER A 542 -73.54 -6.43 15.40
N PRO A 543 -74.36 -5.81 14.54
CA PRO A 543 -74.34 -4.36 14.40
C PRO A 543 -74.88 -3.71 15.68
N VAL A 544 -74.26 -2.62 16.12
CA VAL A 544 -74.69 -1.85 17.30
C VAL A 544 -75.20 -0.49 16.82
N PHE A 545 -76.46 -0.17 17.16
CA PHE A 545 -77.10 1.11 16.87
C PHE A 545 -77.34 1.85 18.18
N SER A 546 -76.55 2.87 18.48
CA SER A 546 -76.60 3.60 19.76
C SER A 546 -77.85 4.46 19.93
N ASN A 547 -78.41 4.98 18.82
CA ASN A 547 -79.60 5.86 18.82
C ASN A 547 -80.84 5.18 18.20
N GLY A 548 -80.84 3.85 18.09
CA GLY A 548 -81.93 3.07 17.52
C GLY A 548 -81.94 3.00 15.98
N ILE A 549 -82.96 2.33 15.45
CA ILE A 549 -83.20 2.15 14.01
C ILE A 549 -84.61 2.66 13.71
N GLU A 550 -84.75 3.61 12.79
CA GLU A 550 -86.06 4.06 12.28
C GLU A 550 -86.40 3.33 10.98
N LEU A 551 -87.46 2.51 11.00
CA LEU A 551 -87.88 1.68 9.86
C LEU A 551 -89.08 2.29 9.10
N GLY A 552 -89.59 3.44 9.56
CA GLY A 552 -90.83 4.03 9.06
C GLY A 552 -92.01 3.08 9.24
N SER A 553 -92.76 2.81 8.16
CA SER A 553 -93.91 1.90 8.15
C SER A 553 -93.58 0.44 7.82
N LYS A 554 -92.32 0.02 8.03
CA LYS A 554 -91.82 -1.32 7.67
C LYS A 554 -91.43 -2.13 8.92
N ASP A 555 -91.65 -3.44 8.87
CA ASP A 555 -91.31 -4.37 9.94
C ASP A 555 -89.90 -4.98 9.79
N VAL A 556 -89.32 -5.43 10.91
CA VAL A 556 -88.16 -6.34 10.91
C VAL A 556 -88.65 -7.77 10.76
N LEU A 557 -88.24 -8.43 9.67
CA LEU A 557 -88.56 -9.82 9.41
C LEU A 557 -87.41 -10.72 9.85
N GLY A 558 -87.72 -11.73 10.66
CA GLY A 558 -86.79 -12.80 11.01
C GLY A 558 -86.61 -13.78 9.86
N ASP A 559 -85.65 -14.69 10.00
CA ASP A 559 -85.45 -15.75 9.01
C ASP A 559 -86.40 -16.93 9.26
N GLY A 560 -86.93 -17.52 8.19
CA GLY A 560 -87.90 -18.61 8.26
C GLY A 560 -89.35 -18.21 7.94
N TRP A 561 -90.10 -19.20 7.42
CA TRP A 561 -91.51 -19.09 7.08
C TRP A 561 -92.40 -19.28 8.31
N ASN A 562 -93.46 -18.47 8.42
CA ASN A 562 -94.49 -18.65 9.44
C ASN A 562 -95.59 -19.63 8.93
N PRO A 563 -96.28 -20.37 9.83
CA PRO A 563 -97.30 -21.36 9.43
C PRO A 563 -98.56 -20.81 8.75
N LYS A 564 -98.81 -19.50 8.83
CA LYS A 564 -99.93 -18.80 8.16
C LYS A 564 -99.55 -18.19 6.80
N GLY A 565 -98.28 -18.34 6.40
CA GLY A 565 -97.70 -17.77 5.19
C GLY A 565 -97.02 -16.41 5.41
N GLY A 566 -95.82 -16.26 4.83
CA GLY A 566 -94.94 -15.09 5.01
C GLY A 566 -93.75 -15.36 5.94
N ARG A 567 -92.88 -14.36 6.15
CA ARG A 567 -91.73 -14.47 7.09
C ARG A 567 -92.18 -14.27 8.53
N ASN A 568 -91.40 -14.78 9.49
CA ASN A 568 -91.63 -14.55 10.92
C ASN A 568 -91.49 -13.06 11.26
N ALA A 569 -92.53 -12.46 11.84
CA ALA A 569 -92.40 -11.17 12.50
C ALA A 569 -91.72 -11.37 13.86
N VAL A 570 -90.68 -10.59 14.16
CA VAL A 570 -89.97 -10.68 15.45
C VAL A 570 -90.67 -9.77 16.47
N VAL A 571 -91.21 -10.35 17.54
CA VAL A 571 -91.76 -9.60 18.70
C VAL A 571 -90.62 -9.25 19.65
N TRP A 572 -90.48 -7.98 20.01
CA TRP A 572 -89.42 -7.50 20.91
C TRP A 572 -89.82 -7.69 22.38
N TRP A 573 -88.85 -8.01 23.24
CA TRP A 573 -89.04 -8.27 24.68
C TRP A 573 -89.71 -7.10 25.44
N ASN A 574 -89.55 -5.85 24.96
CA ASN A 574 -90.21 -4.68 25.53
C ASN A 574 -91.75 -4.69 25.34
N GLN A 575 -92.30 -5.49 24.43
CA GLN A 575 -93.74 -5.69 24.26
C GLN A 575 -94.31 -6.78 25.18
N VAL A 576 -93.46 -7.59 25.83
CA VAL A 576 -93.86 -8.59 26.84
C VAL A 576 -93.92 -7.99 28.26
N GLY A 577 -93.15 -6.93 28.50
CA GLY A 577 -93.07 -6.25 29.79
C GLY A 577 -94.29 -5.42 30.19
N SER A 578 -95.20 -5.11 29.26
CA SER A 578 -96.30 -4.15 29.48
C SER A 578 -97.71 -4.74 29.56
N GLY A 579 -97.86 -6.03 29.94
CA GLY A 579 -98.97 -6.37 30.83
C GLY A 579 -100.12 -7.29 30.37
N SER A 580 -99.95 -8.16 29.37
CA SER A 580 -101.01 -9.15 29.04
C SER A 580 -100.68 -10.63 29.32
N VAL A 581 -99.40 -11.04 29.36
CA VAL A 581 -99.02 -12.48 29.43
C VAL A 581 -98.39 -12.91 30.78
N LYS A 582 -97.92 -11.97 31.62
CA LYS A 582 -97.19 -12.26 32.87
C LYS A 582 -98.08 -12.83 34.00
N TYR A 583 -99.39 -12.56 34.01
CA TYR A 583 -100.25 -12.85 35.15
C TYR A 583 -100.58 -14.34 35.37
N TRP A 584 -100.37 -15.21 34.38
CA TRP A 584 -100.86 -16.59 34.41
C TRP A 584 -99.91 -17.64 35.03
N MET A 585 -98.67 -17.29 35.43
CA MET A 585 -97.61 -18.28 35.73
C MET A 585 -97.09 -18.33 37.19
N GLU A 586 -97.51 -17.48 38.13
CA GLU A 586 -96.93 -17.45 39.51
C GLU A 586 -97.92 -17.83 40.64
N GLN A 587 -97.82 -19.05 41.20
CA GLN A 587 -98.59 -19.51 42.39
C GLN A 587 -97.79 -19.33 43.70
N LYS A 588 -97.85 -18.16 44.36
CA LYS A 588 -97.05 -17.83 45.57
C LYS A 588 -97.68 -18.36 46.87
N SER A 589 -96.89 -19.01 47.75
CA SER A 589 -97.36 -19.63 49.02
C SER A 589 -96.45 -19.34 50.25
N ASP A 590 -95.87 -18.15 50.33
CA ASP A 590 -94.97 -17.69 51.41
C ASP A 590 -95.75 -17.38 52.72
N ARG A 591 -95.14 -17.59 53.90
CA ARG A 591 -95.76 -17.27 55.21
C ARG A 591 -96.15 -15.79 55.30
N ARG A 592 -95.39 -14.89 54.67
CA ARG A 592 -95.68 -13.43 54.64
C ARG A 592 -96.96 -13.09 53.90
N LEU A 593 -97.48 -14.00 53.09
CA LEU A 593 -98.71 -13.84 52.32
C LEU A 593 -99.93 -14.45 53.04
N LYS A 594 -99.80 -14.86 54.32
CA LYS A 594 -100.82 -15.59 55.07
C LYS A 594 -101.02 -14.99 56.47
N GLU A 595 -102.27 -14.87 56.90
CA GLU A 595 -102.68 -14.49 58.27
C GLU A 595 -103.62 -15.57 58.86
N ASN A 596 -103.84 -15.54 60.19
CA ASN A 596 -104.72 -16.49 60.90
C ASN A 596 -104.37 -17.98 60.71
N ILE A 597 -103.08 -18.31 60.74
CA ILE A 597 -102.57 -19.68 60.54
C ILE A 597 -102.89 -20.55 61.77
N THR A 598 -103.84 -21.47 61.62
CA THR A 598 -104.25 -22.47 62.63
C THR A 598 -104.34 -23.86 62.00
N ASP A 599 -104.35 -24.91 62.82
CA ASP A 599 -104.57 -26.27 62.34
C ASP A 599 -105.94 -26.39 61.68
N THR A 600 -105.99 -27.02 60.50
CA THR A 600 -107.25 -27.20 59.78
C THR A 600 -108.16 -28.19 60.51
N ALA A 601 -109.43 -27.79 60.69
CA ALA A 601 -110.50 -28.66 61.19
C ALA A 601 -111.00 -29.66 60.13
N VAL A 602 -110.55 -29.53 58.87
CA VAL A 602 -110.92 -30.43 57.77
C VAL A 602 -110.48 -31.85 58.09
N LYS A 603 -111.45 -32.77 58.20
CA LYS A 603 -111.23 -34.22 58.26
C LYS A 603 -111.00 -34.74 56.85
N ALA A 604 -109.74 -34.68 56.39
CA ALA A 604 -109.42 -34.93 54.99
C ALA A 604 -109.59 -36.41 54.63
N LEU A 605 -109.28 -37.34 55.55
CA LEU A 605 -109.47 -38.78 55.33
C LEU A 605 -110.94 -39.14 55.09
N ASP A 606 -111.87 -38.49 55.80
CA ASP A 606 -113.32 -38.67 55.57
C ASP A 606 -113.73 -38.18 54.19
N LYS A 607 -113.25 -37.00 53.79
CA LYS A 607 -113.51 -36.46 52.44
C LYS A 607 -112.94 -37.36 51.34
N ILE A 608 -111.69 -37.81 51.47
CA ILE A 608 -111.06 -38.69 50.48
C ILE A 608 -111.80 -40.03 50.40
N ASN A 609 -112.19 -40.64 51.52
CA ASN A 609 -112.94 -41.91 51.52
C ASN A 609 -114.34 -41.82 50.89
N ARG A 610 -114.93 -40.62 50.88
CA ARG A 610 -116.22 -40.37 50.23
C ARG A 610 -116.09 -40.14 48.72
N LEU A 611 -114.89 -39.86 48.21
CA LEU A 611 -114.66 -39.71 46.78
C LEU A 611 -114.72 -41.09 46.13
N ARG A 612 -115.69 -41.26 45.23
CA ARG A 612 -115.83 -42.49 44.44
C ARG A 612 -114.89 -42.41 43.24
N MET A 613 -113.84 -43.23 43.25
CA MET A 613 -112.99 -43.41 42.08
C MET A 613 -113.73 -44.28 41.06
N VAL A 614 -113.76 -43.83 39.81
CA VAL A 614 -114.40 -44.52 38.69
C VAL A 614 -113.42 -44.70 37.54
N ALA A 615 -113.52 -45.82 36.84
CA ALA A 615 -112.96 -45.98 35.50
C ALA A 615 -114.03 -45.57 34.49
N PHE A 616 -113.64 -44.88 33.42
CA PHE A 616 -114.59 -44.45 32.39
C PHE A 616 -113.93 -44.26 31.02
N ASP A 617 -114.73 -44.36 29.97
CA ASP A 617 -114.35 -43.96 28.62
C ASP A 617 -114.94 -42.59 28.29
N PHE A 618 -114.13 -41.68 27.76
CA PHE A 618 -114.66 -40.42 27.25
C PHE A 618 -115.57 -40.64 26.05
N ILE A 619 -116.71 -39.94 26.00
CA ILE A 619 -117.73 -40.13 24.95
C ILE A 619 -117.19 -39.79 23.56
N GLU A 620 -116.44 -38.69 23.43
CA GLU A 620 -115.97 -38.13 22.15
C GLU A 620 -114.89 -38.99 21.48
N ASN A 621 -113.80 -39.27 22.20
CA ASN A 621 -112.62 -39.93 21.63
C ASN A 621 -112.46 -41.39 22.07
N LYS A 622 -113.37 -41.92 22.88
CA LYS A 622 -113.32 -43.28 23.45
C LYS A 622 -112.04 -43.60 24.21
N LYS A 623 -111.34 -42.57 24.71
CA LYS A 623 -110.14 -42.75 25.53
C LYS A 623 -110.56 -43.33 26.89
N HIS A 624 -109.98 -44.48 27.22
CA HIS A 624 -110.14 -45.10 28.54
C HIS A 624 -109.30 -44.39 29.59
N GLU A 625 -109.91 -44.04 30.71
CA GLU A 625 -109.24 -43.64 31.94
C GLU A 625 -109.55 -44.67 33.02
N GLU A 626 -108.49 -45.35 33.47
CA GLU A 626 -108.57 -46.44 34.47
C GLU A 626 -109.01 -45.93 35.85
N ILE A 627 -108.73 -44.66 36.14
CA ILE A 627 -108.99 -44.06 37.44
C ILE A 627 -109.22 -42.56 37.32
N GLY A 628 -110.38 -42.09 37.77
CA GLY A 628 -110.70 -40.67 37.84
C GLY A 628 -111.93 -40.38 38.67
N LEU A 629 -112.38 -39.14 38.63
CA LEU A 629 -113.54 -38.63 39.37
C LEU A 629 -114.60 -38.09 38.41
N ILE A 630 -115.87 -38.23 38.80
CA ILE A 630 -116.96 -37.49 38.16
C ILE A 630 -117.01 -36.11 38.81
N ALA A 631 -116.90 -35.05 38.00
CA ALA A 631 -116.78 -33.68 38.48
C ALA A 631 -117.95 -33.28 39.39
N GLN A 632 -119.17 -33.65 38.99
CA GLN A 632 -120.39 -33.38 39.74
C GLN A 632 -120.41 -34.11 41.09
N GLU A 633 -119.94 -35.36 41.16
CA GLU A 633 -119.86 -36.11 42.41
C GLU A 633 -118.81 -35.50 43.35
N ALA A 634 -117.63 -35.16 42.80
CA ALA A 634 -116.51 -34.62 43.56
C ALA A 634 -116.78 -33.20 44.09
N GLU A 635 -117.52 -32.37 43.34
CA GLU A 635 -117.95 -31.03 43.76
C GLU A 635 -118.71 -31.06 45.09
N THR A 636 -119.56 -32.07 45.31
CA THR A 636 -120.33 -32.19 46.57
C THR A 636 -119.48 -32.48 47.82
N ILE A 637 -118.25 -32.97 47.63
CA ILE A 637 -117.35 -33.38 48.71
C ILE A 637 -116.24 -32.35 48.92
N VAL A 638 -115.62 -31.89 47.83
CA VAL A 638 -114.59 -30.85 47.81
C VAL A 638 -114.87 -29.84 46.68
N PRO A 639 -115.76 -28.85 46.89
CA PRO A 639 -116.24 -27.97 45.81
C PRO A 639 -115.12 -27.24 45.05
N ARG A 640 -114.07 -26.86 45.76
CA ARG A 640 -112.98 -26.02 45.25
C ARG A 640 -112.08 -26.70 44.22
N ILE A 641 -112.21 -28.02 44.01
CA ILE A 641 -111.46 -28.71 42.95
C ILE A 641 -112.20 -28.66 41.62
N VAL A 642 -113.44 -28.15 41.58
CA VAL A 642 -114.22 -28.07 40.35
C VAL A 642 -114.36 -26.61 39.93
N SER A 643 -114.10 -26.34 38.65
CA SER A 643 -114.23 -25.01 38.06
C SER A 643 -115.18 -25.04 36.86
N ARG A 644 -115.86 -23.90 36.65
CA ARG A 644 -116.72 -23.63 35.50
C ARG A 644 -116.08 -22.56 34.63
N ASP A 645 -116.34 -22.62 33.33
CA ASP A 645 -116.01 -21.53 32.42
C ASP A 645 -116.84 -20.28 32.79
N PRO A 646 -116.20 -19.14 33.14
CA PRO A 646 -116.92 -17.92 33.48
C PRO A 646 -117.76 -17.34 32.34
N GLU A 647 -117.38 -17.62 31.08
CA GLU A 647 -118.09 -17.12 29.89
C GLU A 647 -119.16 -18.10 29.39
N ASN A 648 -119.16 -19.34 29.89
CA ASN A 648 -120.18 -20.34 29.59
C ASN A 648 -120.53 -21.18 30.84
N PRO A 649 -121.39 -20.66 31.74
CA PRO A 649 -121.69 -21.30 33.03
C PRO A 649 -122.33 -22.70 32.91
N ASP A 650 -122.97 -22.98 31.77
CA ASP A 650 -123.63 -24.25 31.44
C ASP A 650 -122.69 -25.25 30.73
N GLY A 651 -121.42 -24.89 30.52
CA GLY A 651 -120.40 -25.75 29.91
C GLY A 651 -119.99 -26.94 30.78
N TYR A 652 -119.12 -27.81 30.23
CA TYR A 652 -118.58 -28.95 30.97
C TYR A 652 -117.75 -28.50 32.17
N LEU A 653 -117.86 -29.23 33.28
CA LEU A 653 -117.07 -28.98 34.48
C LEU A 653 -115.63 -29.46 34.32
N HIS A 654 -114.69 -28.72 34.89
CA HIS A 654 -113.28 -29.09 34.95
C HIS A 654 -112.88 -29.46 36.38
N ILE A 655 -112.10 -30.53 36.53
CA ILE A 655 -111.53 -30.95 37.81
C ILE A 655 -110.05 -30.58 37.85
N ASP A 656 -109.66 -29.79 38.85
CA ASP A 656 -108.27 -29.56 39.23
C ASP A 656 -107.81 -30.65 40.21
N TYR A 657 -107.22 -31.70 39.66
CA TYR A 657 -106.63 -32.77 40.48
C TYR A 657 -105.47 -32.28 41.36
N THR A 658 -104.80 -31.17 41.03
CA THR A 658 -103.69 -30.63 41.85
C THR A 658 -104.20 -30.02 43.15
N ALA A 659 -105.43 -29.50 43.17
CA ALA A 659 -106.09 -28.99 44.37
C ALA A 659 -106.41 -30.09 45.41
N LEU A 660 -106.37 -31.38 45.04
CA LEU A 660 -106.50 -32.50 45.97
C LEU A 660 -105.23 -32.78 46.76
N VAL A 661 -104.06 -32.32 46.31
CA VAL A 661 -102.76 -32.64 46.93
C VAL A 661 -102.73 -32.28 48.43
N PRO A 662 -103.18 -31.08 48.88
CA PRO A 662 -103.25 -30.77 50.32
C PRO A 662 -104.19 -31.69 51.11
N TYR A 663 -105.29 -32.15 50.51
CA TYR A 663 -106.23 -33.09 51.15
C TYR A 663 -105.60 -34.47 51.28
N LEU A 664 -104.89 -34.95 50.26
CA LEU A 664 -104.16 -36.22 50.31
C LEU A 664 -103.08 -36.20 51.40
N ILE A 665 -102.29 -35.12 51.50
CA ILE A 665 -101.29 -34.94 52.55
C ILE A 665 -101.93 -35.04 53.95
N LYS A 666 -103.03 -34.31 54.17
CA LYS A 666 -103.73 -34.32 55.46
C LYS A 666 -104.38 -35.68 55.76
N ALA A 667 -104.93 -36.38 54.76
CA ALA A 667 -105.52 -37.70 54.93
C ALA A 667 -104.47 -38.76 55.34
N ILE A 668 -103.27 -38.70 54.76
CA ILE A 668 -102.14 -39.56 55.15
C ILE A 668 -101.73 -39.30 56.60
N GLN A 669 -101.66 -38.03 57.02
CA GLN A 669 -101.39 -37.66 58.41
C GLN A 669 -102.44 -38.23 59.39
N GLU A 670 -103.73 -38.13 59.03
CA GLU A 670 -104.84 -38.69 59.83
C GLU A 670 -104.82 -40.22 59.88
N LEU A 671 -104.44 -40.89 58.79
CA LEU A 671 -104.23 -42.35 58.72
C LEU A 671 -103.10 -42.78 59.65
N ASN A 672 -101.95 -42.12 59.60
CA ASN A 672 -100.80 -42.44 60.46
C ASN A 672 -101.16 -42.31 61.95
N GLN A 673 -101.87 -41.24 62.33
CA GLN A 673 -102.35 -41.06 63.71
C GLN A 673 -103.30 -42.18 64.18
N LYS A 674 -104.14 -42.72 63.28
CA LYS A 674 -105.00 -43.87 63.60
C LYS A 674 -104.18 -45.16 63.78
N ILE A 675 -103.17 -45.39 62.93
CA ILE A 675 -102.28 -46.55 63.02
C ILE A 675 -101.51 -46.52 64.35
N GLU A 676 -100.88 -45.40 64.69
CA GLU A 676 -100.15 -45.24 65.97
C GLU A 676 -101.06 -45.46 67.19
N LYS A 677 -102.34 -45.07 67.10
CA LYS A 677 -103.32 -45.30 68.17
C LYS A 677 -103.73 -46.78 68.25
N MET A 678 -103.87 -47.47 67.12
CA MET A 678 -104.17 -48.91 67.08
C MET A 678 -103.00 -49.74 67.64
N GLU A 679 -101.77 -49.44 67.26
CA GLU A 679 -100.57 -50.16 67.73
C GLU A 679 -100.41 -50.06 69.26
N LYS A 680 -100.70 -48.89 69.85
CA LYS A 680 -100.71 -48.70 71.32
C LYS A 680 -101.84 -49.42 72.06
N THR A 681 -102.84 -49.95 71.37
CA THR A 681 -103.98 -50.67 71.99
C THR A 681 -103.80 -52.20 71.87
N ILE A 682 -102.88 -52.67 71.04
CA ILE A 682 -102.60 -54.10 70.76
C ILE A 682 -101.31 -54.57 71.46
N ALA A 683 -100.41 -53.65 71.83
CA ALA A 683 -99.28 -53.87 72.75
C ALA A 683 -99.69 -53.57 74.20
#